data_AF-A0A9R1QK43-F1
#
_entry.id   AF-A0A9R1QK43-F1
#
_cell.length_a   1.000
_cell.length_b   1.000
_cell.length_c   1.000
_cell.angle_alpha   90.00
_cell.angle_beta   90.00
_cell.angle_gamma   90.00
#
_symmetry.space_group_name_H-M   'P 1'
#
loop_
_entity.id
_entity.type
_entity.pdbx_description
1 polymer ?
#
loop_
_entity_poly.entity_id
_entity_poly.type
_entity_poly.pdbx_seq_one_letter_code
_entity_poly.pdbx_strand_id
1 'polypeptide(L)'
;MAHLPPHSLFLLFLAVHVFVASHGSPLPPSSAYNDSVCSESIKCGGVDIRYPFYLSNATQATPDYTSQYACGYTDLKIFCQGEGATAIPILQLGQDALHNYTVRNIIYENHAIILRDTEALISGGKCPTVTHNVTFGKEWLNYTGFLEELTFFFGCYSTEGDHLPPDSPLEKFQIDCKGFIPPPGSGDGFSFVFSSKEGNVSREYELAEYCRHKVIAPVLQKNAPRSGPVVLPREYGVVLEQGFELEWKQGKEQQCQQCEESHKGRCAFNEKKEYLACLCSGGICKNPNPPSSGFLFIRKRRQRKVVNSSSKLLKYRYSGSGGTPTRSRGGDMESGSSQDMGNRFSYEELEEATDSFNENRELGDGGFGTVYKGYLGDGRVVAVKRLYNNSYRRVEQFVNEAAILARLRHPNLVMFYGCTSKESRELLLVYEFVQNGTVADHLHGPRAAERALPWPLRLSIAVESAAALTYLHAIEPPIVHRDVKTNNILLDTDFHVKVADFGLSRLFPLDATHVSTAPQGTPGYVDPEYHQCYQLTDKSDVYSFGVVLVELISSKPAVDITRQRNEINLAGMAISKIQKCRLEELVDVELGYESDPAARKMMTMVAELAFRCLQQNGEMRPPIREVLDVLRAIQDECLGHKDGGGKGKDFAEPISPNTVHAPWDSRTTTPNTSQ
;
A
#
# COMPACT_ATOMS: atom_id res chain seq x y z
N MET A 1 26.25 12.47 67.00
CA MET A 1 27.09 13.48 66.34
C MET A 1 26.81 13.35 64.85
N ALA A 2 25.82 14.03 64.28
CA ALA A 2 25.72 15.46 64.03
C ALA A 2 26.80 15.97 63.04
N HIS A 3 26.31 16.37 61.84
CA HIS A 3 26.76 17.45 60.95
C HIS A 3 27.63 17.20 59.68
N LEU A 4 26.95 17.52 58.54
CA LEU A 4 27.37 18.28 57.33
C LEU A 4 28.04 17.52 56.14
N PRO A 5 27.93 18.01 54.88
CA PRO A 5 26.73 18.18 54.02
C PRO A 5 26.91 17.58 52.58
N PRO A 6 25.87 17.57 51.72
CA PRO A 6 25.94 17.01 50.37
C PRO A 6 26.23 18.09 49.32
N HIS A 7 27.42 18.09 48.72
CA HIS A 7 27.66 18.73 47.42
C HIS A 7 28.76 17.98 46.65
N SER A 8 28.37 17.34 45.54
CA SER A 8 29.19 16.87 44.39
C SER A 8 28.98 15.42 43.95
N LEU A 9 27.76 14.90 44.05
CA LEU A 9 27.35 13.67 43.35
C LEU A 9 26.50 14.00 42.10
N PHE A 10 26.98 14.94 41.27
CA PHE A 10 26.36 15.26 39.98
C PHE A 10 27.33 15.24 38.78
N LEU A 11 28.56 14.71 38.92
CA LEU A 11 29.53 14.67 37.82
C LEU A 11 30.33 13.36 37.77
N LEU A 12 29.65 12.20 37.75
CA LEU A 12 30.34 10.92 37.51
C LEU A 12 29.41 9.81 36.94
N PHE A 13 28.62 10.16 35.91
CA PHE A 13 27.97 9.16 35.04
C PHE A 13 27.95 9.60 33.56
N LEU A 14 29.08 10.13 33.08
CA LEU A 14 29.31 10.38 31.65
C LEU A 14 30.78 10.10 31.32
N ALA A 15 31.16 8.82 31.26
CA ALA A 15 32.30 8.32 30.48
C ALA A 15 32.50 6.83 30.73
N VAL A 16 31.74 5.96 30.07
CA VAL A 16 32.21 4.75 29.36
C VAL A 16 31.01 4.27 28.55
N HIS A 17 30.97 4.58 27.26
CA HIS A 17 30.45 3.74 26.16
C HIS A 17 31.04 4.37 24.88
N VAL A 18 32.36 4.23 24.71
CA VAL A 18 33.01 4.51 23.43
C VAL A 18 32.82 3.29 22.54
N PHE A 19 31.96 3.47 21.54
CA PHE A 19 32.01 2.91 20.19
C PHE A 19 32.72 1.55 20.02
N VAL A 20 31.92 0.48 19.95
CA VAL A 20 32.14 -0.52 18.91
C VAL A 20 31.43 0.03 17.66
N ALA A 21 32.15 0.86 16.90
CA ALA A 21 31.80 1.07 15.51
C ALA A 21 32.06 -0.26 14.80
N SER A 22 30.99 -0.94 14.38
CA SER A 22 31.07 -1.99 13.37
C SER A 22 31.94 -1.47 12.24
N HIS A 23 33.05 -2.16 12.01
CA HIS A 23 33.94 -1.90 10.90
C HIS A 23 33.13 -1.94 9.61
N GLY A 24 32.99 -0.79 8.93
CA GLY A 24 32.83 -0.82 7.48
C GLY A 24 34.00 -1.62 6.92
N SER A 25 33.70 -2.60 6.08
CA SER A 25 34.72 -3.42 5.42
C SER A 25 35.84 -2.52 4.87
N PRO A 26 37.12 -2.89 5.04
CA PRO A 26 38.20 -2.09 4.49
C PRO A 26 37.98 -1.97 2.98
N LEU A 27 37.96 -0.73 2.48
CA LEU A 27 37.92 -0.45 1.05
C LEU A 27 38.97 -1.34 0.37
N PRO A 28 38.63 -2.04 -0.73
CA PRO A 28 39.61 -2.84 -1.44
C PRO A 28 40.77 -1.93 -1.86
N PRO A 29 42.02 -2.46 -1.89
CA PRO A 29 43.19 -1.66 -2.22
C PRO A 29 42.98 -0.95 -3.56
N SER A 30 43.52 0.27 -3.70
CA SER A 30 43.37 1.15 -4.87
C SER A 30 43.85 0.57 -6.21
N SER A 31 44.28 -0.70 -6.22
CA SER A 31 44.67 -1.49 -7.38
C SER A 31 43.55 -2.40 -7.92
N ALA A 32 42.36 -2.40 -7.32
CA ALA A 32 41.31 -3.40 -7.61
C ALA A 32 40.17 -2.93 -8.54
N TYR A 33 40.11 -1.65 -8.92
CA TYR A 33 39.05 -1.15 -9.81
C TYR A 33 39.58 -0.04 -10.74
N ASN A 34 39.02 0.00 -11.94
CA ASN A 34 39.36 1.00 -12.95
C ASN A 34 38.36 2.17 -12.86
N ASP A 35 38.80 3.31 -12.32
CA ASP A 35 37.98 4.53 -12.21
C ASP A 35 37.67 5.17 -13.56
N SER A 36 38.40 4.83 -14.63
CA SER A 36 38.12 5.29 -16.00
C SER A 36 36.78 4.79 -16.55
N VAL A 37 36.16 3.80 -15.92
CA VAL A 37 34.78 3.37 -16.20
C VAL A 37 33.78 4.51 -15.95
N CYS A 38 34.08 5.35 -14.97
CA CYS A 38 33.38 6.57 -14.67
C CYS A 38 33.99 7.76 -15.42
N SER A 39 33.88 7.80 -16.74
CA SER A 39 34.31 8.97 -17.52
C SER A 39 33.74 10.27 -16.93
N GLU A 40 34.53 11.36 -16.92
CA GLU A 40 34.06 12.66 -16.41
C GLU A 40 32.86 13.19 -17.18
N SER A 41 32.80 12.92 -18.49
CA SER A 41 31.59 13.06 -19.29
C SER A 41 31.69 12.28 -20.59
N ILE A 42 30.55 11.78 -21.10
CA ILE A 42 30.45 11.14 -22.41
C ILE A 42 29.27 11.75 -23.17
N LYS A 43 29.49 12.14 -24.43
CA LYS A 43 28.41 12.63 -25.29
C LYS A 43 27.74 11.47 -26.02
N CYS A 44 26.41 11.46 -25.98
CA CYS A 44 25.57 10.66 -26.87
C CYS A 44 24.65 11.60 -27.64
N GLY A 45 24.96 11.79 -28.93
CA GLY A 45 24.30 12.81 -29.75
C GLY A 45 24.49 14.21 -29.16
N GLY A 46 23.37 14.86 -28.83
CA GLY A 46 23.36 16.18 -28.19
C GLY A 46 23.39 16.18 -26.65
N VAL A 47 23.37 15.01 -26.00
CA VAL A 47 23.24 14.90 -24.54
C VAL A 47 24.58 14.56 -23.89
N ASP A 48 24.90 15.28 -22.81
CA ASP A 48 26.09 15.09 -21.99
C ASP A 48 25.78 14.15 -20.81
N ILE A 49 26.35 12.93 -20.83
CA ILE A 49 26.09 11.86 -19.86
C ILE A 49 27.22 11.82 -18.84
N ARG A 50 26.85 12.04 -17.57
CA ARG A 50 27.71 12.08 -16.39
C ARG A 50 26.99 11.39 -15.23
N TYR A 51 27.77 11.01 -14.23
CA TYR A 51 27.28 10.50 -12.97
C TYR A 51 26.13 11.37 -12.41
N PRO A 52 25.00 10.79 -11.94
CA PRO A 52 24.78 9.36 -11.65
C PRO A 52 24.34 8.51 -12.86
N PHE A 53 24.17 9.12 -14.03
CA PHE A 53 23.88 8.40 -15.29
C PHE A 53 25.17 7.87 -15.90
N TYR A 54 25.07 6.76 -16.64
CA TYR A 54 26.23 6.16 -17.28
C TYR A 54 25.83 5.43 -18.57
N LEU A 55 26.79 5.28 -19.48
CA LEU A 55 26.56 4.52 -20.69
C LEU A 55 26.49 3.03 -20.38
N SER A 56 25.63 2.33 -21.12
CA SER A 56 25.44 0.89 -20.97
C SER A 56 26.71 0.05 -21.09
N ASN A 57 27.68 0.52 -21.88
CA ASN A 57 28.98 -0.12 -22.08
C ASN A 57 30.03 0.22 -21.01
N ALA A 58 29.71 1.13 -20.08
CA ALA A 58 30.57 1.50 -18.96
C ALA A 58 30.39 0.56 -17.75
N THR A 59 30.30 -0.74 -18.00
CA THR A 59 30.18 -1.80 -16.97
C THR A 59 31.40 -2.71 -17.01
N GLN A 60 31.87 -3.20 -15.86
CA GLN A 60 33.03 -4.11 -15.77
C GLN A 60 32.74 -5.24 -14.77
N ALA A 61 33.44 -6.37 -14.92
CA ALA A 61 33.37 -7.48 -13.96
C ALA A 61 34.32 -7.20 -12.79
N THR A 62 33.82 -7.32 -11.55
CA THR A 62 34.68 -7.19 -10.36
C THR A 62 35.49 -8.48 -10.11
N PRO A 63 36.78 -8.41 -9.73
CA PRO A 63 37.58 -9.60 -9.46
C PRO A 63 37.13 -10.39 -8.21
N ASP A 64 36.69 -9.69 -7.15
CA ASP A 64 36.31 -10.30 -5.86
C ASP A 64 34.82 -10.66 -5.77
N TYR A 65 33.99 -10.09 -6.65
CA TYR A 65 32.56 -10.37 -6.70
C TYR A 65 32.26 -10.86 -8.11
N THR A 66 31.73 -12.06 -8.29
CA THR A 66 31.47 -12.67 -9.61
C THR A 66 30.40 -11.94 -10.45
N SER A 67 30.05 -10.69 -10.09
CA SER A 67 28.96 -9.88 -10.65
C SER A 67 29.51 -8.68 -11.42
N GLN A 68 28.75 -8.20 -12.42
CA GLN A 68 29.06 -6.96 -13.12
C GLN A 68 28.71 -5.75 -12.25
N TYR A 69 29.53 -4.69 -12.31
CA TYR A 69 29.28 -3.42 -11.63
C TYR A 69 29.08 -2.27 -12.61
N ALA A 70 28.26 -1.31 -12.19
CA ALA A 70 27.92 -0.09 -12.90
C ALA A 70 28.45 1.14 -12.17
N CYS A 71 28.96 2.13 -12.92
CA CYS A 71 29.34 3.43 -12.38
C CYS A 71 28.14 4.38 -12.32
N GLY A 72 27.32 4.27 -11.29
CA GLY A 72 26.08 5.04 -11.16
C GLY A 72 24.94 4.16 -10.66
N TYR A 73 23.74 4.74 -10.59
CA TYR A 73 22.58 4.03 -10.07
C TYR A 73 22.05 3.05 -11.10
N THR A 74 21.80 1.80 -10.73
CA THR A 74 21.63 0.67 -11.67
C THR A 74 20.60 0.95 -12.78
N ASP A 75 19.46 1.59 -12.50
CA ASP A 75 18.37 1.86 -13.48
C ASP A 75 18.58 3.19 -14.25
N LEU A 76 19.64 3.95 -13.96
CA LEU A 76 20.00 5.18 -14.69
C LEU A 76 20.97 4.93 -15.86
N LYS A 77 20.95 3.70 -16.38
CA LYS A 77 21.77 3.23 -17.49
C LYS A 77 21.24 3.75 -18.83
N ILE A 78 22.06 4.45 -19.60
CA ILE A 78 21.71 5.01 -20.91
C ILE A 78 22.34 4.19 -22.04
N PHE A 79 21.51 3.76 -22.98
CA PHE A 79 21.92 3.15 -24.24
C PHE A 79 22.10 4.24 -25.29
N CYS A 80 23.24 4.26 -25.98
CA CYS A 80 23.48 5.21 -27.06
C CYS A 80 23.32 4.48 -28.40
N GLN A 81 22.26 4.78 -29.14
CA GLN A 81 21.98 4.14 -30.42
C GLN A 81 22.51 5.00 -31.57
N GLY A 82 23.41 4.44 -32.38
CA GLY A 82 24.07 5.14 -33.49
C GLY A 82 25.39 5.80 -33.08
N GLU A 83 25.99 6.58 -33.99
CA GLU A 83 27.31 7.21 -33.79
C GLU A 83 27.27 8.72 -34.06
N GLY A 84 28.20 9.45 -33.43
CA GLY A 84 28.40 10.89 -33.65
C GLY A 84 27.26 11.78 -33.12
N ALA A 85 27.09 12.95 -33.74
CA ALA A 85 26.13 13.96 -33.30
C ALA A 85 24.65 13.56 -33.50
N THR A 86 24.40 12.51 -34.28
CA THR A 86 23.06 11.98 -34.58
C THR A 86 22.66 10.80 -33.68
N ALA A 87 23.53 10.37 -32.77
CA ALA A 87 23.21 9.27 -31.87
C ALA A 87 22.06 9.62 -30.92
N ILE A 88 21.24 8.61 -30.59
CA ILE A 88 20.02 8.78 -29.79
C ILE A 88 20.26 8.14 -28.41
N PRO A 89 20.25 8.94 -27.32
CA PRO A 89 20.34 8.40 -25.97
C PRO A 89 18.97 7.86 -25.53
N ILE A 90 18.96 6.61 -25.07
CA ILE A 90 17.77 5.87 -24.67
C ILE A 90 17.94 5.40 -23.23
N LEU A 91 16.97 5.72 -22.38
CA LEU A 91 16.85 5.24 -21.02
C LEU A 91 15.71 4.23 -20.96
N GLN A 92 15.97 3.05 -20.41
CA GLN A 92 14.94 2.02 -20.24
C GLN A 92 14.34 2.14 -18.85
N LEU A 93 13.02 2.33 -18.77
CA LEU A 93 12.31 2.45 -17.50
C LEU A 93 11.07 1.55 -17.48
N GLY A 94 10.62 1.22 -16.26
CA GLY A 94 9.52 0.30 -16.01
C GLY A 94 9.96 -0.92 -15.20
N GLN A 95 9.03 -1.66 -14.58
CA GLN A 95 9.33 -2.78 -13.68
C GLN A 95 10.12 -3.92 -14.36
N ASP A 96 10.04 -4.04 -15.69
CA ASP A 96 10.74 -5.04 -16.50
C ASP A 96 11.67 -4.43 -17.58
N ALA A 97 11.97 -3.12 -17.52
CA ALA A 97 12.75 -2.39 -18.55
C ALA A 97 12.21 -2.51 -20.00
N LEU A 98 10.91 -2.78 -20.16
CA LEU A 98 10.25 -3.01 -21.45
C LEU A 98 10.08 -1.74 -22.32
N HIS A 99 10.15 -0.55 -21.73
CA HIS A 99 9.83 0.70 -22.42
C HIS A 99 11.06 1.59 -22.57
N ASN A 100 11.23 2.11 -23.79
CA ASN A 100 12.36 2.94 -24.19
C ASN A 100 11.97 4.41 -24.15
N TYR A 101 12.68 5.21 -23.37
CA TYR A 101 12.51 6.66 -23.32
C TYR A 101 13.73 7.36 -23.93
N THR A 102 13.50 8.23 -24.91
CA THR A 102 14.58 9.06 -25.47
C THR A 102 14.93 10.16 -24.47
N VAL A 103 16.20 10.26 -24.09
CA VAL A 103 16.70 11.32 -23.23
C VAL A 103 16.86 12.60 -24.05
N ARG A 104 16.10 13.63 -23.70
CA ARG A 104 16.16 14.93 -24.39
C ARG A 104 17.21 15.84 -23.77
N ASN A 105 17.29 15.85 -22.45
CA ASN A 105 18.27 16.65 -21.72
C ASN A 105 18.47 16.11 -20.30
N ILE A 106 19.65 16.36 -19.73
CA ILE A 106 19.97 16.08 -18.33
C ILE A 106 20.48 17.39 -17.70
N ILE A 107 19.76 17.88 -16.69
CA ILE A 107 20.00 19.15 -16.02
C ILE A 107 20.59 18.86 -14.64
N TYR A 108 21.91 18.70 -14.58
CA TYR A 108 22.64 18.32 -13.36
C TYR A 108 22.50 19.32 -12.21
N GLU A 109 22.37 20.62 -12.51
CA GLU A 109 22.24 21.66 -11.48
C GLU A 109 20.96 21.53 -10.65
N ASN A 110 19.88 21.04 -11.28
CA ASN A 110 18.55 20.92 -10.67
C ASN A 110 18.16 19.47 -10.40
N HIS A 111 19.07 18.52 -10.59
CA HIS A 111 18.79 17.09 -10.52
C HIS A 111 17.59 16.65 -11.38
N ALA A 112 17.44 17.19 -12.59
CA ALA A 112 16.27 16.93 -13.45
C ALA A 112 16.63 16.33 -14.82
N ILE A 113 15.92 15.28 -15.24
CA ILE A 113 16.05 14.64 -16.56
C ILE A 113 14.77 14.84 -17.36
N ILE A 114 14.91 15.23 -18.62
CA ILE A 114 13.81 15.38 -19.56
C ILE A 114 13.77 14.17 -20.48
N LEU A 115 12.68 13.43 -20.42
CA LEU A 115 12.45 12.20 -21.18
C LEU A 115 11.26 12.38 -22.10
N ARG A 116 11.29 11.72 -23.25
CA ARG A 116 10.10 11.50 -24.08
C ARG A 116 9.96 10.02 -24.35
N ASP A 117 8.73 9.55 -24.45
CA ASP A 117 8.47 8.22 -24.97
C ASP A 117 9.01 8.14 -26.41
N THR A 118 9.82 7.11 -26.69
CA THR A 118 10.44 6.92 -28.01
C THR A 118 9.40 6.62 -29.08
N GLU A 119 8.28 5.99 -28.70
CA GLU A 119 7.18 5.66 -29.60
C GLU A 119 6.24 6.85 -29.84
N ALA A 120 6.40 7.94 -29.10
CA ALA A 120 5.49 9.08 -29.14
C ALA A 120 5.27 9.66 -30.55
N LEU A 121 6.27 9.53 -31.46
CA LEU A 121 6.19 9.98 -32.85
C LEU A 121 7.07 9.14 -33.80
N ILE A 122 6.58 7.98 -34.22
CA ILE A 122 7.28 7.12 -35.19
C ILE A 122 7.17 7.67 -36.64
N SER A 123 6.26 8.61 -36.93
CA SER A 123 5.91 9.01 -38.31
C SER A 123 6.17 10.47 -38.71
N GLY A 124 6.89 11.27 -37.90
CA GLY A 124 7.18 12.68 -38.23
C GLY A 124 5.93 13.59 -38.33
N GLY A 125 4.82 13.17 -37.73
CA GLY A 125 3.51 13.86 -37.77
C GLY A 125 3.16 14.58 -36.46
N LYS A 126 2.02 15.28 -36.45
CA LYS A 126 1.48 15.99 -35.27
C LYS A 126 0.56 15.10 -34.40
N CYS A 127 0.23 13.89 -34.87
CA CYS A 127 -0.77 13.03 -34.24
C CYS A 127 -0.18 12.25 -33.04
N PRO A 128 -0.86 12.16 -31.90
CA PRO A 128 -0.34 11.48 -30.71
C PRO A 128 -0.25 9.96 -30.93
N THR A 129 0.87 9.36 -30.50
CA THR A 129 1.03 7.90 -30.42
C THR A 129 1.35 7.57 -28.97
N VAL A 130 0.41 6.97 -28.25
CA VAL A 130 0.58 6.63 -26.83
C VAL A 130 0.09 5.21 -26.63
N THR A 131 1.03 4.31 -26.34
CA THR A 131 0.78 2.86 -26.36
C THR A 131 0.77 2.24 -24.97
N HIS A 132 1.32 2.94 -23.97
CA HIS A 132 1.49 2.42 -22.62
C HIS A 132 1.48 3.54 -21.56
N ASN A 133 1.15 3.16 -20.33
CA ASN A 133 1.23 4.06 -19.19
C ASN A 133 2.69 4.35 -18.87
N VAL A 134 3.00 5.63 -18.74
CA VAL A 134 4.33 6.07 -18.35
C VAL A 134 4.41 6.03 -16.83
N THR A 135 4.80 4.89 -16.27
CA THR A 135 4.94 4.65 -14.83
C THR A 135 6.38 4.25 -14.48
N PHE A 136 6.99 4.92 -13.50
CA PHE A 136 8.39 4.71 -13.12
C PHE A 136 8.53 4.10 -11.72
N GLY A 137 9.54 3.25 -11.55
CA GLY A 137 9.90 2.64 -10.27
C GLY A 137 10.48 3.68 -9.30
N LYS A 138 9.96 3.69 -8.07
CA LYS A 138 10.11 4.76 -7.05
C LYS A 138 11.50 4.90 -6.39
N GLU A 139 12.58 4.34 -6.95
CA GLU A 139 13.87 4.28 -6.23
C GLU A 139 14.77 5.48 -6.47
N TRP A 140 14.97 5.90 -7.72
CA TRP A 140 15.90 6.99 -8.04
C TRP A 140 15.28 8.16 -8.80
N LEU A 141 14.13 7.97 -9.44
CA LEU A 141 13.43 9.00 -10.22
C LEU A 141 12.05 9.28 -9.62
N ASN A 142 11.70 10.55 -9.51
CA ASN A 142 10.41 11.04 -9.05
C ASN A 142 9.82 12.03 -10.07
N TYR A 143 8.49 12.08 -10.11
CA TYR A 143 7.77 13.13 -10.84
C TYR A 143 8.08 14.50 -10.24
N THR A 144 8.32 15.50 -11.09
CA THR A 144 8.47 16.89 -10.64
C THR A 144 7.10 17.55 -10.47
N GLY A 145 7.04 18.64 -9.70
CA GLY A 145 5.81 19.45 -9.57
C GLY A 145 5.37 20.18 -10.84
N PHE A 146 6.12 20.06 -11.94
CA PHE A 146 5.91 20.77 -13.21
C PHE A 146 5.34 19.87 -14.31
N LEU A 147 4.48 18.92 -13.93
CA LEU A 147 3.87 17.96 -14.85
C LEU A 147 2.37 18.20 -14.99
N GLU A 148 1.88 17.85 -16.17
CA GLU A 148 0.46 17.74 -16.47
C GLU A 148 0.20 16.36 -17.06
N GLU A 149 -0.93 15.75 -16.73
CA GLU A 149 -1.28 14.41 -17.19
C GLU A 149 -2.32 14.52 -18.31
N LEU A 150 -2.00 13.90 -19.43
CA LEU A 150 -2.92 13.71 -20.54
C LEU A 150 -3.49 12.30 -20.46
N THR A 151 -4.82 12.20 -20.49
CA THR A 151 -5.54 10.94 -20.44
C THR A 151 -6.09 10.62 -21.81
N PHE A 152 -5.64 9.50 -22.38
CA PHE A 152 -6.06 8.97 -23.67
C PHE A 152 -7.02 7.81 -23.45
N PHE A 153 -8.15 7.84 -24.16
CA PHE A 153 -9.12 6.76 -24.22
C PHE A 153 -9.15 6.19 -25.63
N PHE A 154 -9.17 4.87 -25.76
CA PHE A 154 -9.18 4.19 -27.05
C PHE A 154 -10.29 3.14 -27.12
N GLY A 155 -10.80 2.91 -28.34
CA GLY A 155 -11.78 1.86 -28.58
C GLY A 155 -13.12 2.13 -27.94
N CYS A 156 -13.56 3.38 -27.96
CA CYS A 156 -14.80 3.84 -27.35
C CYS A 156 -15.99 3.60 -28.28
N TYR A 157 -17.05 2.96 -27.78
CA TYR A 157 -18.28 2.72 -28.53
C TYR A 157 -19.47 3.41 -27.86
N SER A 158 -20.30 4.10 -28.64
CA SER A 158 -21.56 4.65 -28.14
C SER A 158 -22.63 3.57 -28.14
N THR A 159 -23.56 3.60 -27.18
CA THR A 159 -24.76 2.77 -27.17
C THR A 159 -25.70 3.04 -28.36
N GLU A 160 -25.47 4.13 -29.11
CA GLU A 160 -26.28 4.56 -30.27
C GLU A 160 -25.64 4.28 -31.66
N GLY A 161 -24.50 3.57 -31.73
CA GLY A 161 -23.90 3.10 -33.00
C GLY A 161 -22.53 3.70 -33.35
N ASP A 162 -22.05 3.40 -34.57
CA ASP A 162 -20.68 3.65 -35.07
C ASP A 162 -20.32 5.13 -35.33
N HIS A 163 -21.18 6.08 -34.94
CA HIS A 163 -20.98 7.53 -35.16
C HIS A 163 -21.33 8.33 -33.90
N LEU A 164 -20.48 9.30 -33.52
CA LEU A 164 -20.86 10.29 -32.51
C LEU A 164 -22.08 11.08 -33.03
N PRO A 165 -23.07 11.39 -32.18
CA PRO A 165 -24.16 12.28 -32.55
C PRO A 165 -23.58 13.61 -33.07
N PRO A 166 -24.06 14.14 -34.21
CA PRO A 166 -23.68 15.47 -34.66
C PRO A 166 -23.98 16.49 -33.54
N ASP A 167 -23.05 17.41 -33.28
CA ASP A 167 -23.04 18.37 -32.16
C ASP A 167 -22.71 17.79 -30.76
N SER A 168 -22.15 16.57 -30.70
CA SER A 168 -21.66 16.03 -29.43
C SER A 168 -20.54 16.89 -28.83
N PRO A 169 -20.62 17.27 -27.54
CA PRO A 169 -19.55 17.99 -26.85
C PRO A 169 -18.19 17.26 -26.80
N LEU A 170 -18.16 16.00 -27.22
CA LEU A 170 -16.98 15.12 -27.27
C LEU A 170 -16.24 15.19 -28.60
N GLU A 171 -16.86 15.69 -29.67
CA GLU A 171 -16.27 15.79 -31.01
C GLU A 171 -14.95 16.58 -30.98
N LYS A 172 -14.89 17.64 -30.17
CA LYS A 172 -13.68 18.47 -30.01
C LYS A 172 -12.51 17.77 -29.29
N PHE A 173 -12.74 16.65 -28.62
CA PHE A 173 -11.71 15.88 -27.90
C PHE A 173 -11.29 14.61 -28.66
N GLN A 174 -11.94 14.33 -29.80
CA GLN A 174 -11.70 13.13 -30.59
C GLN A 174 -10.36 13.19 -31.33
N ILE A 175 -9.59 12.12 -31.24
CA ILE A 175 -8.36 11.93 -32.02
C ILE A 175 -8.76 11.38 -33.39
N ASP A 176 -8.68 12.23 -34.41
CA ASP A 176 -9.17 11.96 -35.76
C ASP A 176 -8.09 12.15 -36.85
N CYS A 177 -6.82 12.28 -36.46
CA CYS A 177 -5.73 12.58 -37.38
C CYS A 177 -5.22 11.35 -38.14
N LYS A 178 -4.81 11.59 -39.39
CA LYS A 178 -4.13 10.59 -40.22
C LYS A 178 -2.78 10.20 -39.61
N GLY A 179 -2.55 8.90 -39.46
CA GLY A 179 -1.33 8.36 -38.84
C GLY A 179 -1.44 8.11 -37.34
N PHE A 180 -2.63 8.25 -36.74
CA PHE A 180 -2.92 7.76 -35.40
C PHE A 180 -2.78 6.24 -35.34
N ILE A 181 -2.05 5.74 -34.33
CA ILE A 181 -1.89 4.31 -34.06
C ILE A 181 -2.33 4.08 -32.61
N PRO A 182 -3.51 3.48 -32.37
CA PRO A 182 -3.93 3.12 -31.03
C PRO A 182 -3.14 1.90 -30.51
N PRO A 183 -3.11 1.67 -29.19
CA PRO A 183 -2.52 0.47 -28.61
C PRO A 183 -3.10 -0.82 -29.24
N PRO A 184 -2.30 -1.89 -29.41
CA PRO A 184 -2.80 -3.17 -29.88
C PRO A 184 -3.99 -3.67 -29.03
N GLY A 185 -5.04 -4.17 -29.67
CA GLY A 185 -6.25 -4.64 -28.97
C GLY A 185 -7.28 -3.55 -28.64
N SER A 186 -7.02 -2.29 -28.99
CA SER A 186 -7.97 -1.18 -28.78
C SER A 186 -9.28 -1.33 -29.56
N GLY A 187 -9.27 -2.05 -30.69
CA GLY A 187 -10.43 -2.15 -31.58
C GLY A 187 -10.66 -0.87 -32.41
N ASP A 188 -11.71 -0.88 -33.23
CA ASP A 188 -11.99 0.17 -34.23
C ASP A 188 -12.82 1.35 -33.70
N GLY A 189 -13.03 1.42 -32.38
CA GLY A 189 -13.83 2.46 -31.74
C GLY A 189 -13.14 3.83 -31.68
N PHE A 190 -13.90 4.86 -31.29
CA PHE A 190 -13.40 6.23 -31.19
C PHE A 190 -12.29 6.35 -30.16
N SER A 191 -11.42 7.35 -30.35
CA SER A 191 -10.35 7.66 -29.40
C SER A 191 -10.41 9.13 -28.99
N PHE A 192 -10.16 9.41 -27.73
CA PHE A 192 -10.29 10.74 -27.13
C PHE A 192 -9.08 11.07 -26.27
N VAL A 193 -8.80 12.36 -26.08
CA VAL A 193 -7.73 12.84 -25.20
C VAL A 193 -8.20 14.01 -24.34
N PHE A 194 -7.83 13.99 -23.06
CA PHE A 194 -8.18 14.98 -22.05
C PHE A 194 -6.96 15.47 -21.30
N SER A 195 -6.91 16.77 -21.00
CA SER A 195 -6.03 17.32 -19.97
C SER A 195 -6.75 17.35 -18.62
N SER A 196 -6.00 17.09 -17.54
CA SER A 196 -6.49 17.23 -16.16
C SER A 196 -7.01 18.63 -15.81
N LYS A 197 -6.64 19.68 -16.55
CA LYS A 197 -7.10 21.06 -16.35
C LYS A 197 -8.38 21.42 -17.11
N GLU A 198 -8.71 20.71 -18.18
CA GLU A 198 -9.90 21.01 -19.00
C GLU A 198 -11.22 20.54 -18.37
N GLY A 199 -11.16 19.96 -17.17
CA GLY A 199 -12.23 20.11 -16.18
C GLY A 199 -13.60 19.64 -16.65
N ASN A 200 -13.76 18.34 -16.84
CA ASN A 200 -15.05 17.70 -16.65
C ASN A 200 -14.85 16.25 -16.17
N VAL A 201 -14.50 16.10 -14.89
CA VAL A 201 -14.30 14.80 -14.20
C VAL A 201 -15.47 13.83 -14.47
N SER A 202 -16.68 14.35 -14.62
CA SER A 202 -17.87 13.58 -14.99
C SER A 202 -17.74 12.85 -16.33
N ARG A 203 -17.06 13.44 -17.33
CA ARG A 203 -16.90 12.84 -18.67
C ARG A 203 -15.77 11.85 -18.75
N GLU A 204 -14.72 12.04 -17.94
CA GLU A 204 -13.65 11.05 -17.82
C GLU A 204 -14.21 9.74 -17.26
N TYR A 205 -15.10 9.81 -16.27
CA TYR A 205 -15.80 8.66 -15.72
C TYR A 205 -16.73 8.01 -16.75
N GLU A 206 -17.52 8.82 -17.49
CA GLU A 206 -18.38 8.31 -18.56
C GLU A 206 -17.58 7.55 -19.62
N LEU A 207 -16.49 8.12 -20.15
CA LEU A 207 -15.70 7.47 -21.18
C LEU A 207 -14.94 6.24 -20.66
N ALA A 208 -14.52 6.24 -19.39
CA ALA A 208 -13.87 5.07 -18.80
C ALA A 208 -14.76 3.81 -18.80
N GLU A 209 -16.09 3.97 -18.80
CA GLU A 209 -17.04 2.84 -18.87
C GLU A 209 -17.25 2.31 -20.31
N TYR A 210 -17.06 3.15 -21.34
CA TYR A 210 -17.36 2.80 -22.74
C TYR A 210 -16.12 2.55 -23.62
N CYS A 211 -14.93 2.83 -23.10
CA CYS A 211 -13.67 2.72 -23.81
C CYS A 211 -12.88 1.50 -23.32
N ARG A 212 -12.26 0.77 -24.26
CA ARG A 212 -11.53 -0.48 -23.95
C ARG A 212 -10.19 -0.25 -23.27
N HIS A 213 -9.53 0.87 -23.57
CA HIS A 213 -8.20 1.17 -23.04
C HIS A 213 -8.14 2.62 -22.55
N LYS A 214 -7.46 2.81 -21.43
CA LYS A 214 -7.11 4.10 -20.84
C LYS A 214 -5.59 4.16 -20.66
N VAL A 215 -4.97 5.20 -21.21
CA VAL A 215 -3.53 5.45 -21.07
C VAL A 215 -3.27 6.86 -20.59
N ILE A 216 -2.39 7.00 -19.60
CA ILE A 216 -2.00 8.28 -19.01
C ILE A 216 -0.55 8.58 -19.41
N ALA A 217 -0.35 9.74 -20.04
CA ALA A 217 0.96 10.23 -20.45
C ALA A 217 1.28 11.57 -19.77
N PRO A 218 2.37 11.66 -18.99
CA PRO A 218 2.82 12.92 -18.41
C PRO A 218 3.46 13.79 -19.50
N VAL A 219 3.26 15.11 -19.36
CA VAL A 219 3.87 16.13 -20.20
C VAL A 219 4.36 17.31 -19.37
N LEU A 220 5.32 18.07 -19.90
CA LEU A 220 5.79 19.31 -19.29
C LEU A 220 4.66 20.36 -19.18
N GLN A 221 4.34 20.80 -17.97
CA GLN A 221 3.24 21.74 -17.70
C GLN A 221 3.38 23.08 -18.44
N LYS A 222 4.61 23.57 -18.64
CA LYS A 222 4.87 24.81 -19.42
C LYS A 222 4.51 24.69 -20.90
N ASN A 223 4.51 23.47 -21.41
CA ASN A 223 4.24 23.10 -22.79
C ASN A 223 2.84 22.50 -22.94
N ALA A 224 2.21 22.15 -21.81
CA ALA A 224 0.82 21.79 -21.78
C ALA A 224 -0.03 22.99 -22.23
N PRO A 225 -1.13 22.73 -22.94
CA PRO A 225 -1.86 23.78 -23.58
C PRO A 225 -2.47 24.73 -22.54
N ARG A 226 -2.11 26.02 -22.58
CA ARG A 226 -2.65 27.01 -21.64
C ARG A 226 -4.12 27.27 -21.97
N SER A 227 -4.95 27.38 -20.94
CA SER A 227 -6.36 27.78 -21.01
C SER A 227 -6.55 29.01 -21.93
N GLY A 228 -7.02 28.72 -23.14
CA GLY A 228 -7.19 29.53 -24.35
C GLY A 228 -7.95 28.66 -25.38
N PRO A 229 -8.31 29.13 -26.60
CA PRO A 229 -9.29 28.43 -27.44
C PRO A 229 -8.90 26.96 -27.63
N VAL A 230 -9.90 26.08 -27.44
CA VAL A 230 -9.85 24.60 -27.45
C VAL A 230 -8.63 24.06 -28.19
N VAL A 231 -7.75 23.39 -27.46
CA VAL A 231 -6.56 22.79 -28.06
C VAL A 231 -6.98 21.55 -28.81
N LEU A 232 -6.70 21.54 -30.11
CA LEU A 232 -7.14 20.46 -30.97
C LEU A 232 -6.42 19.16 -30.57
N PRO A 233 -7.10 17.99 -30.59
CA PRO A 233 -6.51 16.69 -30.29
C PRO A 233 -5.22 16.37 -31.07
N ARG A 234 -5.07 16.99 -32.25
CA ARG A 234 -3.89 16.90 -33.13
C ARG A 234 -2.69 17.72 -32.65
N GLU A 235 -2.83 18.55 -31.63
CA GLU A 235 -1.73 19.35 -31.06
C GLU A 235 -1.02 18.62 -29.92
N TYR A 236 -1.65 17.62 -29.32
CA TYR A 236 -1.05 16.81 -28.25
C TYR A 236 0.18 16.02 -28.70
N GLY A 237 0.30 15.64 -29.98
CA GLY A 237 1.53 15.00 -30.47
C GLY A 237 2.76 15.92 -30.36
N VAL A 238 2.60 17.23 -30.56
CA VAL A 238 3.68 18.22 -30.36
C VAL A 238 4.04 18.38 -28.88
N VAL A 239 3.06 18.22 -27.99
CA VAL A 239 3.28 18.26 -26.54
C VAL A 239 4.03 17.01 -26.07
N LEU A 240 3.62 15.82 -26.55
CA LEU A 240 4.28 14.55 -26.26
C LEU A 240 5.73 14.51 -26.77
N GLU A 241 6.02 15.14 -27.92
CA GLU A 241 7.38 15.24 -28.47
C GLU A 241 8.36 15.98 -27.53
N GLN A 242 7.83 16.97 -26.81
CA GLN A 242 8.62 17.77 -25.88
C GLN A 242 8.94 16.99 -24.60
N GLY A 243 8.16 15.95 -24.30
CA GLY A 243 8.38 15.04 -23.19
C GLY A 243 7.92 15.57 -21.85
N PHE A 244 8.44 14.95 -20.80
CA PHE A 244 8.16 15.21 -19.40
C PHE A 244 9.47 15.25 -18.60
N GLU A 245 9.43 15.87 -17.43
CA GLU A 245 10.57 16.03 -16.54
C GLU A 245 10.44 15.12 -15.32
N LEU A 246 11.54 14.48 -14.94
CA LEU A 246 11.68 13.74 -13.70
C LEU A 246 12.83 14.33 -12.89
N GLU A 247 12.70 14.34 -11.58
CA GLU A 247 13.78 14.64 -10.64
C GLU A 247 14.46 13.34 -10.24
N TRP A 248 15.79 13.28 -10.27
CA TRP A 248 16.52 12.17 -9.66
C TRP A 248 16.96 12.53 -8.25
N LYS A 249 16.85 11.56 -7.35
CA LYS A 249 17.31 11.70 -5.96
C LYS A 249 18.66 11.05 -5.78
N GLN A 250 19.45 11.61 -4.87
CA GLN A 250 20.63 10.93 -4.35
C GLN A 250 20.21 9.62 -3.68
N GLY A 251 21.04 8.59 -3.84
CA GLY A 251 20.79 7.26 -3.27
C GLY A 251 20.56 7.33 -1.75
N LYS A 252 19.62 6.51 -1.25
CA LYS A 252 19.37 6.36 0.20
C LYS A 252 20.46 5.58 0.93
N GLU A 253 21.35 4.94 0.18
CA GLU A 253 22.42 4.11 0.72
C GLU A 253 23.47 4.99 1.40
N GLN A 254 23.63 4.83 2.72
CA GLN A 254 24.49 5.66 3.55
C GLN A 254 25.96 5.60 3.08
N GLN A 255 26.38 4.43 2.60
CA GLN A 255 27.74 4.22 2.07
C GLN A 255 27.96 4.97 0.75
N CYS A 256 26.91 5.09 -0.08
CA CYS A 256 26.96 5.86 -1.31
C CYS A 256 26.96 7.36 -1.04
N GLN A 257 26.17 7.85 -0.08
CA GLN A 257 26.17 9.27 0.32
C GLN A 257 27.55 9.72 0.78
N GLN A 258 28.20 8.95 1.66
CA GLN A 258 29.57 9.23 2.11
C GLN A 258 30.58 9.22 0.95
N CYS A 259 30.34 8.38 -0.06
CA CYS A 259 31.15 8.36 -1.26
C CYS A 259 30.97 9.64 -2.09
N GLU A 260 29.74 10.05 -2.37
CA GLU A 260 29.42 11.26 -3.14
C GLU A 260 29.86 12.54 -2.43
N GLU A 261 29.84 12.56 -1.10
CA GLU A 261 30.36 13.65 -0.27
C GLU A 261 31.90 13.73 -0.26
N SER A 262 32.58 12.64 -0.61
CA SER A 262 34.03 12.61 -0.76
C SER A 262 34.45 13.31 -2.05
N HIS A 263 35.65 13.92 -2.07
CA HIS A 263 36.10 14.74 -3.21
C HIS A 263 36.12 13.93 -4.53
N LYS A 264 35.09 14.15 -5.38
CA LYS A 264 34.84 13.46 -6.66
C LYS A 264 34.54 11.95 -6.55
N GLY A 265 34.01 11.46 -5.42
CA GLY A 265 33.60 10.06 -5.30
C GLY A 265 32.31 9.76 -6.08
N ARG A 266 32.23 8.56 -6.65
CA ARG A 266 31.09 8.06 -7.43
C ARG A 266 30.74 6.65 -6.99
N CYS A 267 29.46 6.36 -6.78
CA CYS A 267 29.06 5.04 -6.30
C CYS A 267 29.08 3.99 -7.40
N ALA A 268 29.47 2.77 -7.03
CA ALA A 268 29.32 1.59 -7.86
C ALA A 268 28.25 0.67 -7.29
N PHE A 269 27.35 0.18 -8.14
CA PHE A 269 26.30 -0.76 -7.78
C PHE A 269 26.39 -2.02 -8.65
N ASN A 270 25.90 -3.15 -8.14
CA ASN A 270 25.74 -4.36 -8.94
C ASN A 270 24.36 -4.40 -9.64
N GLU A 271 24.14 -5.45 -10.45
CA GLU A 271 22.85 -5.69 -11.12
C GLU A 271 21.68 -5.88 -10.14
N LYS A 272 21.95 -6.30 -8.90
CA LYS A 272 20.96 -6.44 -7.82
C LYS A 272 20.72 -5.14 -7.04
N LYS A 273 21.26 -4.01 -7.52
CA LYS A 273 21.16 -2.68 -6.89
C LYS A 273 21.86 -2.56 -5.53
N GLU A 274 22.76 -3.48 -5.22
CA GLU A 274 23.55 -3.46 -3.99
C GLU A 274 24.78 -2.57 -4.19
N TYR A 275 25.08 -1.72 -3.22
CA TYR A 275 26.29 -0.89 -3.24
C TYR A 275 27.54 -1.76 -3.12
N LEU A 276 28.50 -1.56 -4.02
CA LEU A 276 29.74 -2.32 -4.07
C LEU A 276 30.94 -1.51 -3.60
N ALA A 277 31.07 -0.27 -4.04
CA ALA A 277 32.29 0.51 -3.84
C ALA A 277 32.13 2.01 -4.10
N CYS A 278 33.10 2.77 -3.61
CA CYS A 278 33.29 4.19 -3.93
C CYS A 278 34.43 4.37 -4.95
N LEU A 279 34.09 4.90 -6.13
CA LEU A 279 35.02 5.16 -7.23
C LEU A 279 35.53 6.60 -7.14
N CYS A 280 36.79 6.79 -6.73
CA CYS A 280 37.42 8.10 -6.59
C CYS A 280 38.56 8.28 -7.60
N SER A 281 38.59 9.44 -8.27
CA SER A 281 39.67 9.80 -9.19
C SER A 281 41.02 9.78 -8.47
N GLY A 282 41.91 8.87 -8.87
CA GLY A 282 43.24 8.73 -8.26
C GLY A 282 43.30 7.93 -6.95
N GLY A 283 42.25 7.18 -6.62
CA GLY A 283 42.26 6.16 -5.54
C GLY A 283 42.23 6.69 -4.11
N ILE A 284 41.99 8.00 -3.89
CA ILE A 284 41.96 8.60 -2.55
C ILE A 284 40.60 9.29 -2.33
N CYS A 285 39.69 8.60 -1.63
CA CYS A 285 38.46 9.21 -1.12
C CYS A 285 38.76 9.87 0.23
N LYS A 286 38.86 11.21 0.29
CA LYS A 286 39.02 11.92 1.57
C LYS A 286 37.66 12.08 2.24
N ASN A 287 37.55 11.59 3.47
CA ASN A 287 36.38 11.78 4.34
C ASN A 287 36.29 13.26 4.79
N PRO A 288 35.16 13.97 4.63
CA PRO A 288 35.05 15.39 4.97
C PRO A 288 35.16 15.73 6.47
N ASN A 289 35.14 14.74 7.37
CA ASN A 289 35.37 14.95 8.81
C ASN A 289 36.52 14.06 9.35
N PRO A 290 37.78 14.52 9.34
CA PRO A 290 38.74 13.96 10.28
C PRO A 290 38.33 14.41 11.70
N PRO A 291 38.26 13.52 12.71
CA PRO A 291 38.19 14.00 14.08
C PRO A 291 39.44 14.84 14.33
N SER A 292 39.20 16.11 14.63
CA SER A 292 40.20 17.10 15.01
C SER A 292 41.02 16.56 16.17
N SER A 293 42.19 16.01 15.86
CA SER A 293 43.20 15.73 16.87
C SER A 293 43.76 17.08 17.32
N GLY A 294 43.10 17.67 18.31
CA GLY A 294 43.55 18.85 19.01
C GLY A 294 44.97 18.61 19.55
N PHE A 295 45.90 19.40 19.06
CA PHE A 295 47.24 19.54 19.62
C PHE A 295 47.13 20.09 21.05
N LEU A 296 47.26 19.23 22.06
CA LEU A 296 47.60 19.65 23.41
C LEU A 296 49.13 19.61 23.56
N PHE A 297 49.70 20.80 23.66
CA PHE A 297 51.09 21.06 24.00
C PHE A 297 51.45 20.36 25.32
N ILE A 298 52.37 19.39 25.27
CA ILE A 298 53.17 18.99 26.43
C ILE A 298 54.63 19.33 26.15
N ARG A 299 55.07 20.46 26.72
CA ARG A 299 56.49 20.75 26.93
C ARG A 299 57.03 19.74 27.95
N LYS A 300 57.94 18.85 27.53
CA LYS A 300 59.09 18.45 28.35
C LYS A 300 60.22 17.87 27.48
N ARG A 301 61.42 18.36 27.78
CA ARG A 301 62.68 18.16 27.05
C ARG A 301 63.17 16.70 27.08
N ARG A 302 63.61 16.24 25.91
CA ARG A 302 64.73 15.32 25.58
C ARG A 302 65.21 14.32 26.65
N GLN A 303 65.20 13.03 26.28
CA GLN A 303 66.43 12.25 26.05
C GLN A 303 66.14 10.98 25.23
N ARG A 304 67.15 10.55 24.45
CA ARG A 304 67.15 9.44 23.49
C ARG A 304 67.48 8.10 24.16
N LYS A 305 66.99 7.00 23.56
CA LYS A 305 67.59 5.65 23.33
C LYS A 305 66.60 4.52 23.73
N VAL A 306 66.12 3.68 22.79
CA VAL A 306 66.68 2.42 22.22
C VAL A 306 66.03 1.18 22.87
N VAL A 307 65.39 0.37 22.01
CA VAL A 307 65.24 -1.12 21.99
C VAL A 307 64.24 -1.85 22.91
N ASN A 308 63.37 -2.60 22.20
CA ASN A 308 62.74 -3.92 22.38
C ASN A 308 62.03 -4.43 23.65
N SER A 309 61.04 -5.27 23.28
CA SER A 309 60.51 -6.48 23.91
C SER A 309 59.32 -6.31 24.85
N SER A 310 58.15 -6.78 24.41
CA SER A 310 57.57 -8.10 24.73
C SER A 310 57.14 -8.14 26.19
N SER A 311 55.86 -8.20 26.53
CA SER A 311 55.00 -9.39 26.45
C SER A 311 53.66 -9.01 27.10
N LYS A 312 52.52 -9.24 26.44
CA LYS A 312 51.57 -10.34 26.72
C LYS A 312 51.34 -10.61 28.21
N LEU A 313 50.09 -10.48 28.69
CA LEU A 313 49.23 -11.63 29.04
C LEU A 313 47.86 -11.20 29.61
N LEU A 314 46.83 -11.90 29.12
CA LEU A 314 45.59 -12.37 29.78
C LEU A 314 44.58 -11.35 30.34
N LYS A 315 43.41 -11.21 29.70
CA LYS A 315 42.20 -12.07 29.84
C LYS A 315 41.74 -12.24 31.28
N TYR A 316 40.52 -11.79 31.59
CA TYR A 316 39.50 -12.67 32.17
C TYR A 316 38.09 -12.11 31.94
N ARG A 317 37.18 -13.03 31.57
CA ARG A 317 35.71 -12.86 31.50
C ARG A 317 35.14 -12.74 32.92
N TYR A 318 34.01 -12.07 33.09
CA TYR A 318 32.83 -12.68 33.73
C TYR A 318 31.53 -11.91 33.47
N SER A 319 30.47 -12.68 33.31
CA SER A 319 29.05 -12.33 33.16
C SER A 319 28.47 -11.56 34.35
N GLY A 320 27.34 -10.87 34.11
CA GLY A 320 26.25 -10.80 35.09
C GLY A 320 25.49 -9.47 35.22
N SER A 321 24.32 -9.41 34.56
CA SER A 321 23.03 -8.90 35.06
C SER A 321 22.88 -7.48 35.66
N GLY A 322 21.93 -6.70 35.10
CA GLY A 322 21.13 -5.76 35.88
C GLY A 322 20.51 -4.57 35.13
N GLY A 323 19.33 -4.78 34.54
CA GLY A 323 18.15 -3.87 34.44
C GLY A 323 18.24 -2.38 34.02
N THR A 324 17.57 -2.06 32.89
CA THR A 324 16.59 -0.95 32.59
C THR A 324 16.91 0.52 32.93
N PRO A 325 16.30 1.55 32.26
CA PRO A 325 15.07 1.55 31.45
C PRO A 325 15.14 2.27 30.07
N THR A 326 14.14 1.99 29.24
CA THR A 326 13.90 2.40 27.86
C THR A 326 13.08 3.71 27.72
N ARG A 327 13.33 4.48 26.64
CA ARG A 327 12.37 5.44 26.05
C ARG A 327 12.63 5.58 24.53
N SER A 328 11.57 5.40 23.75
CA SER A 328 11.56 5.06 22.32
C SER A 328 10.87 6.14 21.47
N ARG A 329 11.32 6.29 20.21
CA ARG A 329 10.59 6.77 19.01
C ARG A 329 11.56 6.67 17.82
N GLY A 330 11.26 6.09 16.67
CA GLY A 330 10.07 5.43 16.13
C GLY A 330 10.38 5.24 14.64
N GLY A 331 10.64 4.00 14.23
CA GLY A 331 11.04 3.63 12.88
C GLY A 331 10.52 2.23 12.56
N ASP A 332 10.10 2.04 11.30
CA ASP A 332 9.47 0.83 10.79
C ASP A 332 10.30 -0.42 11.13
N MET A 333 9.70 -1.24 11.98
CA MET A 333 10.32 -2.40 12.59
C MET A 333 10.07 -3.63 11.71
N GLU A 334 10.65 -3.65 10.52
CA GLU A 334 10.86 -4.91 9.77
C GLU A 334 12.22 -5.51 10.12
N SER A 335 12.32 -6.01 11.34
CA SER A 335 13.23 -7.11 11.64
C SER A 335 12.51 -8.07 12.58
N GLY A 336 11.43 -8.66 12.06
CA GLY A 336 10.93 -9.92 12.57
C GLY A 336 11.89 -11.02 12.13
N SER A 337 12.64 -11.56 13.08
CA SER A 337 13.33 -12.84 12.93
C SER A 337 12.44 -13.86 12.22
N SER A 338 12.99 -14.58 11.26
CA SER A 338 12.34 -15.52 10.33
C SER A 338 11.79 -16.79 10.99
N GLN A 339 11.16 -16.69 12.17
CA GLN A 339 11.01 -17.84 13.06
C GLN A 339 9.60 -18.13 13.59
N ASP A 340 8.54 -17.45 13.12
CA ASP A 340 7.17 -17.78 13.58
C ASP A 340 6.08 -17.52 12.52
N MET A 341 6.06 -18.28 11.42
CA MET A 341 4.99 -18.26 10.40
C MET A 341 4.02 -19.45 10.53
N GLY A 342 3.82 -19.95 11.76
CA GLY A 342 3.01 -21.15 12.01
C GLY A 342 3.67 -22.45 11.52
N ASN A 343 2.88 -23.52 11.44
CA ASN A 343 3.38 -24.83 11.00
C ASN A 343 3.75 -24.78 9.50
N ARG A 344 4.84 -25.45 9.13
CA ARG A 344 5.26 -25.58 7.74
C ARG A 344 4.66 -26.83 7.13
N PHE A 345 3.91 -26.66 6.05
CA PHE A 345 3.37 -27.74 5.24
C PHE A 345 4.21 -27.92 3.97
N SER A 346 4.39 -29.16 3.53
CA SER A 346 5.00 -29.43 2.22
C SER A 346 3.98 -29.20 1.10
N TYR A 347 4.45 -28.91 -0.11
CA TYR A 347 3.55 -28.77 -1.26
C TYR A 347 2.84 -30.09 -1.54
N GLU A 348 3.59 -31.20 -1.49
CA GLU A 348 3.11 -32.55 -1.78
C GLU A 348 2.01 -32.96 -0.81
N GLU A 349 2.16 -32.65 0.49
CA GLU A 349 1.12 -32.90 1.49
C GLU A 349 -0.18 -32.14 1.20
N LEU A 350 -0.09 -30.87 0.77
CA LEU A 350 -1.27 -30.07 0.47
C LEU A 350 -1.89 -30.41 -0.89
N GLU A 351 -1.07 -30.80 -1.86
CA GLU A 351 -1.53 -31.36 -3.14
C GLU A 351 -2.31 -32.65 -2.89
N GLU A 352 -1.80 -33.58 -2.07
CA GLU A 352 -2.53 -34.80 -1.69
C GLU A 352 -3.81 -34.47 -0.90
N ALA A 353 -3.73 -33.59 0.10
CA ALA A 353 -4.86 -33.21 0.93
C ALA A 353 -6.02 -32.61 0.10
N THR A 354 -5.69 -31.88 -0.95
CA THR A 354 -6.66 -31.23 -1.86
C THR A 354 -7.03 -32.08 -3.07
N ASP A 355 -6.55 -33.33 -3.15
CA ASP A 355 -6.76 -34.22 -4.31
C ASP A 355 -6.30 -33.56 -5.63
N SER A 356 -5.04 -33.11 -5.63
CA SER A 356 -4.41 -32.37 -6.72
C SER A 356 -5.15 -31.08 -7.08
N PHE A 357 -5.61 -30.33 -6.08
CA PHE A 357 -6.39 -29.09 -6.25
C PHE A 357 -7.65 -29.31 -7.12
N ASN A 358 -8.39 -30.38 -6.83
CA ASN A 358 -9.60 -30.76 -7.57
C ASN A 358 -10.65 -29.63 -7.56
N GLU A 359 -11.14 -29.26 -8.74
CA GLU A 359 -12.19 -28.22 -8.91
C GLU A 359 -13.46 -28.55 -8.12
N ASN A 360 -13.79 -29.83 -7.92
CA ASN A 360 -14.95 -30.23 -7.11
C ASN A 360 -14.77 -29.96 -5.60
N ARG A 361 -13.55 -29.60 -5.17
CA ARG A 361 -13.24 -29.20 -3.79
C ARG A 361 -13.03 -27.69 -3.67
N GLU A 362 -13.27 -26.93 -4.73
CA GLU A 362 -13.23 -25.48 -4.68
C GLU A 362 -14.33 -24.95 -3.76
N LEU A 363 -13.92 -24.09 -2.82
CA LEU A 363 -14.80 -23.41 -1.88
C LEU A 363 -15.11 -21.98 -2.34
N GLY A 364 -14.22 -21.40 -3.14
CA GLY A 364 -14.39 -20.09 -3.73
C GLY A 364 -13.15 -19.65 -4.50
N ASP A 365 -13.40 -18.78 -5.47
CA ASP A 365 -12.38 -18.14 -6.27
C ASP A 365 -12.45 -16.61 -6.08
N GLY A 366 -11.36 -16.02 -5.60
CA GLY A 366 -11.29 -14.60 -5.24
C GLY A 366 -10.10 -13.89 -5.85
N GLY A 367 -10.03 -12.57 -5.70
CA GLY A 367 -8.99 -11.73 -6.33
C GLY A 367 -7.53 -12.06 -5.92
N PHE A 368 -7.32 -12.87 -4.89
CA PHE A 368 -6.01 -13.23 -4.37
C PHE A 368 -5.65 -14.70 -4.56
N GLY A 369 -6.58 -15.54 -5.01
CA GLY A 369 -6.37 -16.96 -5.18
C GLY A 369 -7.63 -17.79 -5.02
N THR A 370 -7.48 -19.08 -5.28
CA THR A 370 -8.55 -20.08 -5.18
C THR A 370 -8.42 -20.84 -3.86
N VAL A 371 -9.54 -21.10 -3.18
CA VAL A 371 -9.57 -21.81 -1.90
C VAL A 371 -10.15 -23.20 -2.10
N TYR A 372 -9.42 -24.22 -1.65
CA TYR A 372 -9.81 -25.62 -1.77
C TYR A 372 -10.06 -26.24 -0.40
N LYS A 373 -11.04 -27.14 -0.33
CA LYS A 373 -11.22 -28.02 0.82
C LYS A 373 -10.17 -29.14 0.80
N GLY A 374 -9.46 -29.31 1.90
CA GLY A 374 -8.45 -30.34 2.07
C GLY A 374 -8.72 -31.26 3.26
N TYR A 375 -8.16 -32.46 3.20
CA TYR A 375 -8.13 -33.43 4.31
C TYR A 375 -6.67 -33.78 4.61
N LEU A 376 -6.14 -33.27 5.73
CA LEU A 376 -4.77 -33.56 6.14
C LEU A 376 -4.64 -35.00 6.63
N GLY A 377 -3.43 -35.56 6.57
CA GLY A 377 -3.15 -36.94 7.01
C GLY A 377 -3.40 -37.21 8.49
N ASP A 378 -3.50 -36.16 9.31
CA ASP A 378 -3.87 -36.24 10.73
C ASP A 378 -5.39 -36.21 10.98
N GLY A 379 -6.20 -36.17 9.92
CA GLY A 379 -7.66 -36.17 9.97
C GLY A 379 -8.31 -34.78 10.05
N ARG A 380 -7.53 -33.69 10.12
CA ARG A 380 -8.10 -32.33 10.10
C ARG A 380 -8.64 -31.99 8.72
N VAL A 381 -9.85 -31.41 8.70
CA VAL A 381 -10.43 -30.78 7.50
C VAL A 381 -9.97 -29.33 7.46
N VAL A 382 -9.41 -28.90 6.33
CA VAL A 382 -8.76 -27.60 6.17
C VAL A 382 -9.28 -26.85 4.95
N ALA A 383 -9.11 -25.53 4.95
CA ALA A 383 -9.22 -24.71 3.75
C ALA A 383 -7.80 -24.33 3.32
N VAL A 384 -7.44 -24.63 2.06
CA VAL A 384 -6.13 -24.37 1.48
C VAL A 384 -6.28 -23.28 0.42
N LYS A 385 -5.78 -22.08 0.71
CA LYS A 385 -5.78 -20.95 -0.22
C LYS A 385 -4.52 -21.00 -1.08
N ARG A 386 -4.72 -21.13 -2.38
CA ARG A 386 -3.69 -21.17 -3.42
C ARG A 386 -3.62 -19.81 -4.12
N LEU A 387 -2.53 -19.08 -3.93
CA LEU A 387 -2.42 -17.71 -4.44
C LEU A 387 -2.09 -17.65 -5.95
N TYR A 388 -2.71 -16.73 -6.69
CA TYR A 388 -2.57 -16.59 -8.15
C TYR A 388 -1.18 -16.21 -8.65
N ASN A 389 -0.82 -16.66 -9.87
CA ASN A 389 0.52 -16.60 -10.47
C ASN A 389 0.88 -15.24 -11.06
N ASN A 390 0.81 -14.19 -10.23
CA ASN A 390 1.30 -12.85 -10.59
C ASN A 390 2.46 -12.46 -9.65
N SER A 391 3.67 -12.35 -10.21
CA SER A 391 4.94 -12.68 -9.54
C SER A 391 5.33 -11.83 -8.33
N TYR A 392 4.93 -10.56 -8.24
CA TYR A 392 5.36 -9.68 -7.15
C TYR A 392 4.34 -9.52 -6.02
N ARG A 393 3.07 -9.23 -6.33
CA ARG A 393 2.02 -9.02 -5.31
C ARG A 393 1.71 -10.28 -4.51
N ARG A 394 1.85 -11.45 -5.13
CA ARG A 394 1.63 -12.75 -4.48
C ARG A 394 2.53 -12.94 -3.25
N VAL A 395 3.83 -12.65 -3.38
CA VAL A 395 4.79 -12.88 -2.30
C VAL A 395 4.54 -11.91 -1.14
N GLU A 396 4.30 -10.62 -1.43
CA GLU A 396 3.98 -9.61 -0.41
C GLU A 396 2.73 -10.01 0.38
N GLN A 397 1.64 -10.38 -0.32
CA GLN A 397 0.40 -10.80 0.31
C GLN A 397 0.56 -12.07 1.15
N PHE A 398 1.28 -13.06 0.62
CA PHE A 398 1.57 -14.29 1.35
C PHE A 398 2.34 -14.03 2.65
N VAL A 399 3.43 -13.27 2.56
CA VAL A 399 4.30 -12.95 3.71
C VAL A 399 3.55 -12.12 4.73
N ASN A 400 2.79 -11.13 4.28
CA ASN A 400 2.00 -10.26 5.14
C ASN A 400 0.88 -11.04 5.84
N GLU A 401 0.08 -11.81 5.09
CA GLU A 401 -1.02 -12.60 5.63
C GLU A 401 -0.50 -13.64 6.64
N ALA A 402 0.56 -14.39 6.32
CA ALA A 402 1.16 -15.35 7.25
C ALA A 402 1.73 -14.68 8.52
N ALA A 403 2.41 -13.54 8.38
CA ALA A 403 3.00 -12.83 9.52
C ALA A 403 1.95 -12.22 10.45
N ILE A 404 0.85 -11.68 9.89
CA ILE A 404 -0.28 -11.17 10.65
C ILE A 404 -0.98 -12.33 11.36
N LEU A 405 -1.42 -13.34 10.61
CA LEU A 405 -2.22 -14.44 11.14
C LEU A 405 -1.50 -15.27 12.19
N ALA A 406 -0.18 -15.46 12.09
CA ALA A 406 0.60 -16.17 13.10
C ALA A 406 0.47 -15.57 14.52
N ARG A 407 0.13 -14.27 14.60
CA ARG A 407 0.00 -13.52 15.86
C ARG A 407 -1.44 -13.43 16.37
N LEU A 408 -2.42 -13.87 15.57
CA LEU A 408 -3.83 -13.69 15.87
C LEU A 408 -4.42 -14.95 16.51
N ARG A 409 -5.08 -14.77 17.66
CA ARG A 409 -5.88 -15.81 18.31
C ARG A 409 -7.12 -15.21 18.93
N HIS A 410 -8.26 -15.45 18.29
CA HIS A 410 -9.55 -14.98 18.75
C HIS A 410 -10.65 -15.94 18.28
N PRO A 411 -11.68 -16.23 19.09
CA PRO A 411 -12.74 -17.17 18.71
C PRO A 411 -13.45 -16.78 17.41
N ASN A 412 -13.64 -15.48 17.18
CA ASN A 412 -14.32 -14.96 15.99
C ASN A 412 -13.41 -14.65 14.80
N LEU A 413 -12.16 -15.13 14.81
CA LEU A 413 -11.27 -15.09 13.66
C LEU A 413 -11.04 -16.51 13.15
N VAL A 414 -10.89 -16.65 11.83
CA VAL A 414 -10.44 -17.91 11.24
C VAL A 414 -9.08 -18.29 11.82
N MET A 415 -8.99 -19.53 12.31
CA MET A 415 -7.75 -20.11 12.81
C MET A 415 -6.82 -20.45 11.64
N PHE A 416 -5.63 -19.85 11.68
CA PHE A 416 -4.54 -20.15 10.77
C PHE A 416 -3.72 -21.35 11.27
N TYR A 417 -3.58 -22.38 10.43
CA TYR A 417 -2.78 -23.56 10.77
C TYR A 417 -1.33 -23.45 10.31
N GLY A 418 -1.06 -22.73 9.24
CA GLY A 418 0.29 -22.57 8.71
C GLY A 418 0.32 -22.37 7.20
N CYS A 419 1.51 -22.50 6.62
CA CYS A 419 1.71 -22.23 5.20
C CYS A 419 2.87 -23.06 4.61
N THR A 420 3.04 -23.02 3.30
CA THR A 420 4.24 -23.56 2.64
C THR A 420 5.47 -22.68 2.89
N SER A 421 6.67 -23.21 2.60
CA SER A 421 7.88 -22.38 2.63
C SER A 421 7.86 -21.32 1.52
N LYS A 422 8.53 -20.18 1.71
CA LYS A 422 8.64 -19.14 0.67
C LYS A 422 9.35 -19.63 -0.60
N GLU A 423 10.21 -20.63 -0.45
CA GLU A 423 10.95 -21.29 -1.53
C GLU A 423 10.16 -22.45 -2.15
N SER A 424 8.96 -22.74 -1.66
CA SER A 424 8.05 -23.72 -2.26
C SER A 424 7.68 -23.31 -3.67
N ARG A 425 7.44 -24.30 -4.54
CA ARG A 425 6.94 -24.08 -5.91
C ARG A 425 5.64 -23.26 -5.92
N GLU A 426 4.81 -23.44 -4.90
CA GLU A 426 3.58 -22.68 -4.71
C GLU A 426 3.43 -22.16 -3.27
N LEU A 427 2.86 -20.96 -3.17
CA LEU A 427 2.56 -20.27 -1.91
C LEU A 427 1.13 -20.60 -1.50
N LEU A 428 0.99 -21.44 -0.48
CA LEU A 428 -0.28 -21.98 0.01
C LEU A 428 -0.45 -21.61 1.49
N LEU A 429 -1.63 -21.14 1.85
CA LEU A 429 -2.03 -20.81 3.22
C LEU A 429 -3.09 -21.81 3.68
N VAL A 430 -2.95 -22.32 4.90
CA VAL A 430 -3.80 -23.39 5.46
C VAL A 430 -4.56 -22.86 6.66
N TYR A 431 -5.88 -23.00 6.62
CA TYR A 431 -6.82 -22.50 7.62
C TYR A 431 -7.75 -23.61 8.11
N GLU A 432 -8.46 -23.34 9.20
CA GLU A 432 -9.64 -24.14 9.56
C GLU A 432 -10.70 -24.11 8.45
N PHE A 433 -11.32 -25.26 8.19
CA PHE A 433 -12.48 -25.31 7.29
C PHE A 433 -13.75 -24.91 8.04
N VAL A 434 -14.40 -23.83 7.58
CA VAL A 434 -15.64 -23.29 8.17
C VAL A 434 -16.83 -23.73 7.31
N GLN A 435 -17.78 -24.43 7.94
CA GLN A 435 -18.70 -25.33 7.22
C GLN A 435 -19.91 -24.63 6.62
N ASN A 436 -20.43 -23.58 7.26
CA ASN A 436 -21.65 -22.91 6.79
C ASN A 436 -21.37 -21.79 5.77
N GLY A 437 -20.19 -21.73 5.15
CA GLY A 437 -19.89 -20.74 4.12
C GLY A 437 -19.89 -19.31 4.67
N THR A 438 -20.13 -18.34 3.79
CA THR A 438 -20.04 -16.90 4.09
C THR A 438 -21.40 -16.32 4.45
N VAL A 439 -21.43 -15.20 5.20
CA VAL A 439 -22.67 -14.46 5.47
C VAL A 439 -23.36 -14.01 4.17
N ALA A 440 -22.59 -13.63 3.15
CA ALA A 440 -23.13 -13.26 1.84
C ALA A 440 -23.96 -14.41 1.21
N ASP A 441 -23.49 -15.66 1.34
CA ASP A 441 -24.20 -16.84 0.80
C ASP A 441 -25.61 -16.97 1.39
N HIS A 442 -25.79 -16.62 2.66
CA HIS A 442 -27.07 -16.70 3.37
C HIS A 442 -27.95 -15.46 3.20
N LEU A 443 -27.39 -14.30 2.84
CA LEU A 443 -28.16 -13.07 2.67
C LEU A 443 -28.68 -12.92 1.24
N HIS A 444 -27.81 -13.08 0.25
CA HIS A 444 -28.12 -12.81 -1.16
C HIS A 444 -27.47 -13.80 -2.14
N GLY A 445 -26.81 -14.84 -1.63
CA GLY A 445 -26.19 -15.88 -2.42
C GLY A 445 -26.99 -17.19 -2.49
N PRO A 446 -26.34 -18.32 -2.83
CA PRO A 446 -26.99 -19.59 -3.11
C PRO A 446 -27.81 -20.17 -1.96
N ARG A 447 -27.49 -19.80 -0.71
CA ARG A 447 -28.13 -20.34 0.51
C ARG A 447 -29.26 -19.46 1.02
N ALA A 448 -29.49 -18.29 0.41
CA ALA A 448 -30.52 -17.34 0.84
C ALA A 448 -31.93 -17.98 0.87
N ALA A 449 -32.25 -18.83 -0.12
CA ALA A 449 -33.54 -19.50 -0.21
C ALA A 449 -33.67 -20.74 0.72
N GLU A 450 -32.56 -21.34 1.13
CA GLU A 450 -32.55 -22.59 1.90
C GLU A 450 -32.74 -22.34 3.40
N ARG A 451 -32.23 -21.20 3.90
CA ARG A 451 -32.21 -20.91 5.34
C ARG A 451 -32.06 -19.41 5.61
N ALA A 452 -33.16 -18.68 5.58
CA ALA A 452 -33.19 -17.27 5.98
C ALA A 452 -32.66 -17.10 7.41
N LEU A 453 -31.63 -16.26 7.58
CA LEU A 453 -31.09 -15.95 8.91
C LEU A 453 -32.09 -15.07 9.67
N PRO A 454 -32.64 -15.52 10.82
CA PRO A 454 -33.56 -14.72 11.60
C PRO A 454 -32.85 -13.54 12.26
N TRP A 455 -33.58 -12.47 12.56
CA TRP A 455 -33.02 -11.23 13.11
C TRP A 455 -32.09 -11.42 14.33
N PRO A 456 -32.43 -12.23 15.36
CA PRO A 456 -31.54 -12.45 16.50
C PRO A 456 -30.18 -13.04 16.11
N LEU A 457 -30.14 -13.89 15.07
CA LEU A 457 -28.90 -14.46 14.58
C LEU A 457 -28.09 -13.42 13.80
N ARG A 458 -28.73 -12.59 12.98
CA ARG A 458 -28.06 -11.47 12.29
C ARG A 458 -27.45 -10.47 13.27
N LEU A 459 -28.14 -10.15 14.36
CA LEU A 459 -27.61 -9.31 15.43
C LEU A 459 -26.42 -9.97 16.14
N SER A 460 -26.47 -11.28 16.38
CA SER A 460 -25.34 -12.02 16.95
C SER A 460 -24.12 -12.01 16.03
N ILE A 461 -24.33 -12.18 14.72
CA ILE A 461 -23.30 -12.05 13.69
C ILE A 461 -22.66 -10.64 13.72
N ALA A 462 -23.47 -9.58 13.83
CA ALA A 462 -22.96 -8.22 13.95
C ALA A 462 -22.09 -8.03 15.20
N VAL A 463 -22.55 -8.51 16.36
CA VAL A 463 -21.82 -8.43 17.64
C VAL A 463 -20.48 -9.17 17.55
N GLU A 464 -20.47 -10.41 17.05
CA GLU A 464 -19.26 -11.22 16.97
C GLU A 464 -18.26 -10.69 15.94
N SER A 465 -18.75 -10.15 14.82
CA SER A 465 -17.91 -9.48 13.82
C SER A 465 -17.27 -8.21 14.41
N ALA A 466 -18.04 -7.38 15.12
CA ALA A 466 -17.51 -6.20 15.80
C ALA A 466 -16.51 -6.57 16.91
N ALA A 467 -16.70 -7.70 17.59
CA ALA A 467 -15.77 -8.22 18.59
C ALA A 467 -14.43 -8.62 17.95
N ALA A 468 -14.45 -9.31 16.81
CA ALA A 468 -13.26 -9.63 16.02
C ALA A 468 -12.51 -8.36 15.60
N LEU A 469 -13.19 -7.36 15.04
CA LEU A 469 -12.57 -6.11 14.60
C LEU A 469 -12.01 -5.30 15.78
N THR A 470 -12.73 -5.27 16.91
CA THR A 470 -12.25 -4.64 18.14
C THR A 470 -10.95 -5.29 18.63
N TYR A 471 -10.84 -6.62 18.56
CA TYR A 471 -9.61 -7.32 18.88
C TYR A 471 -8.46 -6.93 17.94
N LEU A 472 -8.71 -6.86 16.62
CA LEU A 472 -7.69 -6.45 15.64
C LEU A 472 -7.20 -5.01 15.87
N HIS A 473 -8.09 -4.08 16.18
CA HIS A 473 -7.73 -2.68 16.44
C HIS A 473 -7.08 -2.46 17.80
N ALA A 474 -7.22 -3.41 18.74
CA ALA A 474 -6.65 -3.32 20.08
C ALA A 474 -5.31 -4.04 20.25
N ILE A 475 -4.92 -4.93 19.33
CA ILE A 475 -3.62 -5.62 19.39
C ILE A 475 -2.47 -4.63 19.13
N GLU A 476 -1.25 -4.96 19.56
CA GLU A 476 -0.08 -4.10 19.39
C GLU A 476 0.99 -4.78 18.49
N PRO A 477 1.34 -4.18 17.33
CA PRO A 477 0.71 -2.98 16.72
C PRO A 477 -0.72 -3.27 16.21
N PRO A 478 -1.63 -2.27 16.15
CA PRO A 478 -3.00 -2.46 15.66
C PRO A 478 -3.02 -2.99 14.24
N ILE A 479 -4.05 -3.76 13.91
CA ILE A 479 -4.23 -4.32 12.56
C ILE A 479 -5.50 -3.76 11.95
N VAL A 480 -5.38 -3.10 10.80
CA VAL A 480 -6.52 -2.69 9.98
C VAL A 480 -6.77 -3.79 8.94
N HIS A 481 -7.99 -4.34 8.91
CA HIS A 481 -8.34 -5.48 8.08
C HIS A 481 -8.41 -5.10 6.60
N ARG A 482 -9.03 -3.96 6.27
CA ARG A 482 -9.08 -3.31 4.96
C ARG A 482 -9.93 -4.01 3.88
N ASP A 483 -10.56 -5.12 4.20
CA ASP A 483 -11.50 -5.84 3.31
C ASP A 483 -12.64 -6.50 4.11
N VAL A 484 -13.22 -5.73 5.04
CA VAL A 484 -14.38 -6.17 5.81
C VAL A 484 -15.62 -6.19 4.91
N LYS A 485 -16.18 -7.37 4.68
CA LYS A 485 -17.38 -7.60 3.85
C LYS A 485 -18.04 -8.92 4.23
N THR A 486 -19.30 -9.10 3.86
CA THR A 486 -20.07 -10.33 4.17
C THR A 486 -19.48 -11.59 3.53
N ASN A 487 -18.71 -11.49 2.42
CA ASN A 487 -17.96 -12.61 1.84
C ASN A 487 -16.74 -13.04 2.67
N ASN A 488 -16.21 -12.17 3.54
CA ASN A 488 -15.06 -12.46 4.40
C ASN A 488 -15.47 -12.79 5.85
N ILE A 489 -16.77 -12.90 6.11
CA ILE A 489 -17.33 -13.29 7.40
C ILE A 489 -17.96 -14.67 7.21
N LEU A 490 -17.33 -15.71 7.74
CA LEU A 490 -17.80 -17.10 7.62
C LEU A 490 -18.59 -17.52 8.86
N LEU A 491 -19.41 -18.54 8.72
CA LEU A 491 -20.24 -19.10 9.77
C LEU A 491 -19.86 -20.55 10.05
N ASP A 492 -19.57 -20.88 11.31
CA ASP A 492 -19.31 -22.26 11.72
C ASP A 492 -20.61 -23.08 11.86
N THR A 493 -20.52 -24.31 12.37
CA THR A 493 -21.66 -25.23 12.54
C THR A 493 -22.79 -24.64 13.37
N ASP A 494 -22.45 -23.83 14.36
CA ASP A 494 -23.35 -23.23 15.32
C ASP A 494 -23.72 -21.79 14.94
N PHE A 495 -23.31 -21.36 13.74
CA PHE A 495 -23.48 -20.02 13.18
C PHE A 495 -22.73 -18.92 13.97
N HIS A 496 -21.64 -19.28 14.64
CA HIS A 496 -20.68 -18.32 15.15
C HIS A 496 -19.79 -17.79 14.02
N VAL A 497 -19.40 -16.53 14.14
CA VAL A 497 -18.62 -15.80 13.16
C VAL A 497 -17.16 -16.22 13.16
N LYS A 498 -16.60 -16.32 11.97
CA LYS A 498 -15.17 -16.45 11.69
C LYS A 498 -14.76 -15.44 10.62
N VAL A 499 -14.17 -14.32 11.01
CA VAL A 499 -13.64 -13.32 10.05
C VAL A 499 -12.36 -13.88 9.41
N ALA A 500 -12.25 -13.76 8.09
CA ALA A 500 -11.19 -14.32 7.26
C ALA A 500 -10.66 -13.33 6.21
N ASP A 501 -9.66 -13.78 5.46
CA ASP A 501 -8.98 -13.08 4.37
C ASP A 501 -8.21 -11.81 4.80
N PHE A 502 -7.00 -12.04 5.31
CA PHE A 502 -6.11 -10.99 5.80
C PHE A 502 -5.11 -10.52 4.73
N GLY A 503 -5.33 -10.88 3.46
CA GLY A 503 -4.42 -10.60 2.35
C GLY A 503 -4.17 -9.10 2.10
N LEU A 504 -5.13 -8.25 2.45
CA LEU A 504 -5.01 -6.78 2.34
C LEU A 504 -4.70 -6.09 3.68
N SER A 505 -4.74 -6.82 4.79
CA SER A 505 -4.61 -6.26 6.12
C SER A 505 -3.24 -5.65 6.35
N ARG A 506 -3.13 -4.65 7.21
CA ARG A 506 -1.85 -4.01 7.52
C ARG A 506 -1.72 -3.70 9.01
N LEU A 507 -0.47 -3.82 9.47
CA LEU A 507 -0.07 -3.31 10.78
C LEU A 507 -0.07 -1.77 10.72
N PHE A 508 -0.65 -1.17 11.74
CA PHE A 508 -0.76 0.26 11.91
C PHE A 508 0.39 0.74 12.81
N PRO A 509 1.28 1.65 12.35
CA PRO A 509 2.38 2.13 13.18
C PRO A 509 1.86 2.88 14.41
N LEU A 510 2.42 2.57 15.59
CA LEU A 510 1.97 3.14 16.88
C LEU A 510 2.11 4.67 16.98
N ASP A 511 3.01 5.26 16.18
CA ASP A 511 3.30 6.70 16.15
C ASP A 511 2.61 7.43 14.99
N ALA A 512 1.76 6.76 14.21
CA ALA A 512 1.09 7.33 13.04
C ALA A 512 -0.40 7.60 13.32
N THR A 513 -0.96 8.63 12.67
CA THR A 513 -2.42 8.87 12.66
C THR A 513 -3.11 8.21 11.48
N HIS A 514 -2.34 7.85 10.44
CA HIS A 514 -2.82 7.19 9.23
C HIS A 514 -1.67 6.44 8.57
N VAL A 515 -2.01 5.49 7.69
CA VAL A 515 -1.06 4.84 6.79
C VAL A 515 -1.33 5.33 5.37
N SER A 516 -0.38 6.05 4.78
CA SER A 516 -0.47 6.51 3.39
C SER A 516 -0.25 5.34 2.43
N THR A 517 -1.32 4.87 1.77
CA THR A 517 -1.27 3.71 0.88
C THR A 517 -2.36 3.76 -0.18
N ALA A 518 -2.13 3.16 -1.35
CA ALA A 518 -3.09 3.13 -2.44
C ALA A 518 -4.41 2.49 -1.99
N PRO A 519 -5.59 3.08 -2.27
CA PRO A 519 -6.89 2.47 -2.01
C PRO A 519 -6.97 1.05 -2.53
N GLN A 520 -7.25 0.11 -1.63
CA GLN A 520 -7.52 -1.30 -1.95
C GLN A 520 -8.69 -1.76 -1.07
N GLY A 521 -9.47 -2.69 -1.60
CA GLY A 521 -10.66 -3.24 -0.97
C GLY A 521 -11.71 -3.55 -2.02
N THR A 522 -12.85 -4.05 -1.58
CA THR A 522 -13.95 -4.46 -2.48
C THR A 522 -14.89 -3.29 -2.78
N PRO A 523 -15.22 -3.00 -4.05
CA PRO A 523 -16.18 -1.96 -4.41
C PRO A 523 -17.50 -2.09 -3.63
N GLY A 524 -18.02 -0.97 -3.13
CA GLY A 524 -19.18 -0.94 -2.23
C GLY A 524 -18.83 -0.87 -0.74
N TYR A 525 -17.69 -1.40 -0.32
CA TYR A 525 -17.21 -1.40 1.07
C TYR A 525 -16.07 -0.40 1.31
N VAL A 526 -15.37 0.01 0.26
CA VAL A 526 -14.23 0.94 0.39
C VAL A 526 -14.67 2.27 0.99
N ASP A 527 -14.00 2.65 2.07
CA ASP A 527 -14.13 3.95 2.72
C ASP A 527 -13.88 5.10 1.70
N PRO A 528 -14.87 5.99 1.50
CA PRO A 528 -14.76 7.05 0.51
C PRO A 528 -13.74 8.12 0.89
N GLU A 529 -13.46 8.35 2.18
CA GLU A 529 -12.40 9.25 2.63
C GLU A 529 -11.04 8.65 2.28
N TYR A 530 -10.79 7.41 2.70
CA TYR A 530 -9.59 6.66 2.34
C TYR A 530 -9.36 6.62 0.83
N HIS A 531 -10.39 6.39 0.03
CA HIS A 531 -10.32 6.40 -1.43
C HIS A 531 -9.87 7.77 -1.99
N GLN A 532 -10.34 8.86 -1.39
CA GLN A 532 -10.05 10.23 -1.86
C GLN A 532 -8.67 10.72 -1.45
N CYS A 533 -8.28 10.50 -0.19
CA CYS A 533 -7.05 11.07 0.38
C CYS A 533 -5.90 10.07 0.56
N TYR A 534 -6.08 8.80 0.21
CA TYR A 534 -5.04 7.75 0.28
C TYR A 534 -4.53 7.49 1.71
N GLN A 535 -5.30 7.90 2.73
CA GLN A 535 -4.97 7.77 4.15
C GLN A 535 -5.82 6.66 4.77
N LEU A 536 -5.20 5.51 5.04
CA LEU A 536 -5.86 4.39 5.71
C LEU A 536 -5.86 4.63 7.23
N THR A 537 -7.01 4.41 7.87
CA THR A 537 -7.18 4.45 9.33
C THR A 537 -8.00 3.26 9.82
N ASP A 538 -8.08 3.06 11.13
CA ASP A 538 -9.01 2.10 11.75
C ASP A 538 -10.48 2.43 11.41
N LYS A 539 -10.80 3.71 11.18
CA LYS A 539 -12.13 4.17 10.74
C LYS A 539 -12.52 3.68 9.34
N SER A 540 -11.57 3.22 8.53
CA SER A 540 -11.88 2.62 7.23
C SER A 540 -12.55 1.23 7.38
N ASP A 541 -12.15 0.45 8.38
CA ASP A 541 -12.85 -0.80 8.73
C ASP A 541 -14.24 -0.51 9.33
N VAL A 542 -14.39 0.59 10.08
CA VAL A 542 -15.70 1.00 10.63
C VAL A 542 -16.69 1.32 9.51
N TYR A 543 -16.27 2.04 8.47
CA TYR A 543 -17.12 2.30 7.30
C TYR A 543 -17.56 0.99 6.63
N SER A 544 -16.60 0.11 6.35
CA SER A 544 -16.83 -1.19 5.74
C SER A 544 -17.79 -2.05 6.58
N PHE A 545 -17.64 -2.03 7.90
CA PHE A 545 -18.55 -2.69 8.84
C PHE A 545 -19.94 -2.06 8.85
N GLY A 546 -20.05 -0.74 8.68
CA GLY A 546 -21.32 -0.05 8.47
C GLY A 546 -22.10 -0.60 7.27
N VAL A 547 -21.41 -0.93 6.17
CA VAL A 547 -22.02 -1.59 5.01
C VAL A 547 -22.51 -2.99 5.37
N VAL A 548 -21.72 -3.77 6.11
CA VAL A 548 -22.12 -5.11 6.60
C VAL A 548 -23.39 -5.03 7.46
N LEU A 549 -23.51 -4.04 8.35
CA LEU A 549 -24.73 -3.84 9.14
C LEU A 549 -25.96 -3.59 8.27
N VAL A 550 -25.81 -2.81 7.19
CA VAL A 550 -26.89 -2.54 6.24
C VAL A 550 -27.25 -3.81 5.44
N GLU A 551 -26.27 -4.60 5.02
CA GLU A 551 -26.54 -5.89 4.38
C GLU A 551 -27.30 -6.83 5.30
N LEU A 552 -26.93 -6.91 6.59
CA LEU A 552 -27.64 -7.70 7.59
C LEU A 552 -29.09 -7.24 7.80
N ILE A 553 -29.39 -5.95 7.65
CA ILE A 553 -30.76 -5.44 7.77
C ILE A 553 -31.58 -5.67 6.49
N SER A 554 -30.95 -5.55 5.32
CA SER A 554 -31.67 -5.45 4.04
C SER A 554 -31.64 -6.71 3.18
N SER A 555 -30.71 -7.64 3.44
CA SER A 555 -30.39 -8.77 2.55
C SER A 555 -30.01 -8.37 1.12
N LYS A 556 -29.65 -7.09 0.91
CA LYS A 556 -29.27 -6.56 -0.39
C LYS A 556 -27.75 -6.60 -0.55
N PRO A 557 -27.21 -6.95 -1.74
CA PRO A 557 -25.78 -6.83 -1.98
C PRO A 557 -25.32 -5.36 -1.94
N ALA A 558 -24.08 -5.15 -1.50
CA ALA A 558 -23.46 -3.83 -1.34
C ALA A 558 -23.39 -3.00 -2.64
N VAL A 559 -23.22 -3.66 -3.80
CA VAL A 559 -23.30 -3.05 -5.13
C VAL A 559 -24.23 -3.87 -6.00
N ASP A 560 -25.15 -3.19 -6.67
CA ASP A 560 -26.11 -3.82 -7.57
C ASP A 560 -26.47 -2.86 -8.70
N ILE A 561 -25.91 -3.14 -9.88
CA ILE A 561 -26.08 -2.32 -11.08
C ILE A 561 -27.50 -2.37 -11.66
N THR A 562 -28.35 -3.29 -11.19
CA THR A 562 -29.74 -3.40 -11.65
C THR A 562 -30.67 -2.41 -10.93
N ARG A 563 -30.21 -1.79 -9.84
CA ARG A 563 -30.96 -0.78 -9.09
C ARG A 563 -30.95 0.58 -9.80
N GLN A 564 -31.82 1.48 -9.35
CA GLN A 564 -31.79 2.87 -9.81
C GLN A 564 -30.42 3.49 -9.54
N ARG A 565 -29.99 4.41 -10.40
CA ARG A 565 -28.63 4.98 -10.40
C ARG A 565 -28.18 5.54 -9.04
N ASN A 566 -29.09 6.14 -8.29
CA ASN A 566 -28.87 6.69 -6.94
C ASN A 566 -28.89 5.64 -5.80
N GLU A 567 -29.18 4.39 -6.13
CA GLU A 567 -29.37 3.27 -5.22
C GLU A 567 -28.46 2.07 -5.55
N ILE A 568 -27.59 2.19 -6.56
CA ILE A 568 -26.60 1.15 -6.94
C ILE A 568 -25.70 0.80 -5.75
N ASN A 569 -25.22 1.81 -5.03
CA ASN A 569 -24.43 1.63 -3.83
C ASN A 569 -25.35 1.55 -2.60
N LEU A 570 -25.27 0.44 -1.87
CA LEU A 570 -26.14 0.17 -0.72
C LEU A 570 -25.94 1.15 0.42
N ALA A 571 -24.72 1.60 0.69
CA ALA A 571 -24.45 2.60 1.73
C ALA A 571 -25.15 3.93 1.41
N GLY A 572 -25.07 4.38 0.15
CA GLY A 572 -25.77 5.58 -0.33
C GLY A 572 -27.29 5.43 -0.24
N MET A 573 -27.82 4.28 -0.64
CA MET A 573 -29.25 3.96 -0.49
C MET A 573 -29.67 4.05 0.98
N ALA A 574 -28.96 3.38 1.89
CA ALA A 574 -29.31 3.33 3.31
C ALA A 574 -29.27 4.71 3.96
N ILE A 575 -28.22 5.49 3.73
CA ILE A 575 -28.14 6.89 4.19
C ILE A 575 -29.38 7.66 3.72
N SER A 576 -29.77 7.54 2.45
CA SER A 576 -30.93 8.25 1.90
C SER A 576 -32.25 7.81 2.54
N LYS A 577 -32.47 6.51 2.72
CA LYS A 577 -33.70 5.96 3.31
C LYS A 577 -33.83 6.32 4.79
N ILE A 578 -32.74 6.20 5.55
CA ILE A 578 -32.70 6.55 6.98
C ILE A 578 -32.98 8.04 7.18
N GLN A 579 -32.31 8.93 6.44
CA GLN A 579 -32.53 10.38 6.53
C GLN A 579 -33.94 10.82 6.16
N LYS A 580 -34.61 10.06 5.28
CA LYS A 580 -35.99 10.33 4.87
C LYS A 580 -37.03 9.65 5.77
N CYS A 581 -36.60 9.00 6.85
CA CYS A 581 -37.45 8.19 7.74
C CYS A 581 -38.24 7.10 6.99
N ARG A 582 -37.59 6.44 6.03
CA ARG A 582 -38.16 5.37 5.19
C ARG A 582 -37.37 4.07 5.32
N LEU A 583 -37.06 3.69 6.56
CA LEU A 583 -36.26 2.50 6.87
C LEU A 583 -36.99 1.22 6.44
N GLU A 584 -38.32 1.20 6.53
CA GLU A 584 -39.19 0.11 6.08
C GLU A 584 -39.01 -0.26 4.59
N GLU A 585 -38.59 0.68 3.75
CA GLU A 585 -38.28 0.41 2.33
C GLU A 585 -36.92 -0.30 2.14
N LEU A 586 -36.07 -0.29 3.17
CA LEU A 586 -34.73 -0.88 3.16
C LEU A 586 -34.70 -2.28 3.80
N VAL A 587 -35.47 -2.48 4.88
CA VAL A 587 -35.42 -3.72 5.69
C VAL A 587 -35.93 -4.91 4.90
N ASP A 588 -35.28 -6.06 5.10
CA ASP A 588 -35.75 -7.35 4.60
C ASP A 588 -37.13 -7.69 5.19
N VAL A 589 -38.10 -7.93 4.30
CA VAL A 589 -39.49 -8.21 4.63
C VAL A 589 -39.65 -9.45 5.52
N GLU A 590 -38.70 -10.40 5.44
CA GLU A 590 -38.73 -11.65 6.21
C GLU A 590 -38.29 -11.48 7.66
N LEU A 591 -37.72 -10.32 8.03
CA LEU A 591 -37.25 -10.04 9.40
C LEU A 591 -38.35 -9.61 10.36
N GLY A 592 -39.60 -9.48 9.88
CA GLY A 592 -40.73 -9.12 10.72
C GLY A 592 -40.71 -7.68 11.22
N TYR A 593 -40.10 -6.75 10.47
CA TYR A 593 -40.02 -5.33 10.83
C TYR A 593 -41.41 -4.72 11.10
N GLU A 594 -42.40 -5.06 10.29
CA GLU A 594 -43.78 -4.58 10.46
C GLU A 594 -44.55 -5.37 11.53
N SER A 595 -44.23 -6.65 11.73
CA SER A 595 -45.01 -7.56 12.58
C SER A 595 -44.52 -7.68 14.03
N ASP A 596 -43.24 -7.42 14.30
CA ASP A 596 -42.62 -7.52 15.63
C ASP A 596 -42.07 -6.16 16.09
N PRO A 597 -42.74 -5.48 17.06
CA PRO A 597 -42.29 -4.19 17.59
C PRO A 597 -40.89 -4.22 18.22
N ALA A 598 -40.49 -5.34 18.84
CA ALA A 598 -39.17 -5.48 19.44
C ALA A 598 -38.11 -5.60 18.35
N ALA A 599 -38.36 -6.43 17.32
CA ALA A 599 -37.49 -6.54 16.16
C ALA A 599 -37.35 -5.20 15.44
N ARG A 600 -38.47 -4.47 15.24
CA ARG A 600 -38.47 -3.13 14.66
C ARG A 600 -37.56 -2.18 15.42
N LYS A 601 -37.75 -2.08 16.74
CA LYS A 601 -36.94 -1.20 17.60
C LYS A 601 -35.45 -1.53 17.48
N MET A 602 -35.08 -2.81 17.56
CA MET A 602 -33.68 -3.23 17.42
C MET A 602 -33.12 -2.90 16.04
N MET A 603 -33.86 -3.20 14.97
CA MET A 603 -33.45 -2.90 13.59
C MET A 603 -33.27 -1.39 13.37
N THR A 604 -34.14 -0.54 13.93
CA THR A 604 -33.98 0.91 13.89
C THR A 604 -32.70 1.35 14.59
N MET A 605 -32.41 0.84 15.80
CA MET A 605 -31.17 1.17 16.52
C MET A 605 -29.91 0.72 15.77
N VAL A 606 -29.93 -0.47 15.16
CA VAL A 606 -28.79 -0.94 14.34
C VAL A 606 -28.65 -0.10 13.07
N ALA A 607 -29.76 0.32 12.44
CA ALA A 607 -29.73 1.21 11.28
C ALA A 607 -29.14 2.59 11.60
N GLU A 608 -29.49 3.16 12.76
CA GLU A 608 -28.90 4.42 13.25
C GLU A 608 -27.40 4.28 13.53
N LEU A 609 -26.98 3.15 14.10
CA LEU A 609 -25.57 2.85 14.31
C LEU A 609 -24.83 2.70 12.98
N ALA A 610 -25.42 2.00 12.00
CA ALA A 610 -24.87 1.88 10.65
C ALA A 610 -24.75 3.25 9.97
N PHE A 611 -25.75 4.12 10.11
CA PHE A 611 -25.70 5.51 9.62
C PHE A 611 -24.50 6.27 10.22
N ARG A 612 -24.20 6.13 11.52
CA ARG A 612 -23.01 6.73 12.14
C ARG A 612 -21.70 6.14 11.61
N CYS A 613 -21.67 4.84 11.31
CA CYS A 613 -20.48 4.19 10.72
C CYS A 613 -20.22 4.64 9.27
N LEU A 614 -21.28 4.96 8.52
CA LEU A 614 -21.22 5.31 7.09
C LEU A 614 -20.98 6.81 6.82
N GLN A 615 -20.59 7.59 7.81
CA GLN A 615 -20.31 9.02 7.62
C GLN A 615 -19.14 9.25 6.65
N GLN A 616 -19.25 10.28 5.82
CA GLN A 616 -18.21 10.62 4.84
C GLN A 616 -16.87 10.96 5.52
N ASN A 617 -16.91 11.72 6.61
CA ASN A 617 -15.73 12.08 7.41
C ASN A 617 -15.49 11.00 8.49
N GLY A 618 -14.30 10.38 8.48
CA GLY A 618 -13.91 9.31 9.40
C GLY A 618 -13.87 9.72 10.87
N GLU A 619 -13.63 10.99 11.18
CA GLU A 619 -13.66 11.51 12.55
C GLU A 619 -15.08 11.47 13.15
N MET A 620 -16.11 11.55 12.32
CA MET A 620 -17.51 11.44 12.75
C MET A 620 -17.95 10.00 13.00
N ARG A 621 -17.16 9.01 12.56
CA ARG A 621 -17.45 7.59 12.76
C ARG A 621 -17.06 7.19 14.18
N PRO A 622 -17.86 6.40 14.90
CA PRO A 622 -17.46 5.87 16.20
C PRO A 622 -16.27 4.90 16.05
N PRO A 623 -15.41 4.74 17.07
CA PRO A 623 -14.44 3.65 17.09
C PRO A 623 -15.17 2.31 17.15
N ILE A 624 -14.60 1.25 16.57
CA ILE A 624 -15.29 -0.07 16.48
C ILE A 624 -15.65 -0.65 17.85
N ARG A 625 -14.88 -0.31 18.90
CA ARG A 625 -15.19 -0.69 20.27
C ARG A 625 -16.53 -0.09 20.77
N GLU A 626 -16.80 1.18 20.45
CA GLU A 626 -18.08 1.81 20.77
C GLU A 626 -19.21 1.13 19.99
N VAL A 627 -18.97 0.81 18.72
CA VAL A 627 -19.94 0.07 17.88
C VAL A 627 -20.29 -1.28 18.52
N LEU A 628 -19.29 -2.03 19.00
CA LEU A 628 -19.49 -3.29 19.73
C LEU A 628 -20.32 -3.10 21.00
N ASP A 629 -19.99 -2.09 21.81
CA ASP A 629 -20.68 -1.82 23.07
C ASP A 629 -22.16 -1.45 22.83
N VAL A 630 -22.45 -0.67 21.78
CA VAL A 630 -23.83 -0.34 21.39
C VAL A 630 -24.56 -1.58 20.87
N LEU A 631 -23.94 -2.42 20.03
CA LEU A 631 -24.56 -3.65 19.53
C LEU A 631 -24.90 -4.63 20.66
N ARG A 632 -24.02 -4.77 21.66
CA ARG A 632 -24.28 -5.58 22.85
C ARG A 632 -25.43 -5.02 23.68
N ALA A 633 -25.49 -3.70 23.86
CA ALA A 633 -26.62 -3.08 24.55
C ALA A 633 -27.96 -3.32 23.85
N ILE A 634 -27.99 -3.23 22.51
CA ILE A 634 -29.18 -3.56 21.70
C ILE A 634 -29.57 -5.04 21.90
N GLN A 635 -28.59 -5.95 21.94
CA GLN A 635 -28.82 -7.38 22.16
C GLN A 635 -29.31 -7.69 23.58
N ASP A 636 -28.79 -7.02 24.60
CA ASP A 636 -29.15 -7.22 26.01
C ASP A 636 -30.55 -6.68 26.35
N GLU A 637 -30.97 -5.58 25.71
CA GLU A 637 -32.36 -5.09 25.80
C GLU A 637 -33.38 -6.16 25.35
N CYS A 638 -32.99 -7.08 24.46
CA CYS A 638 -33.80 -8.20 24.00
C CYS A 638 -33.86 -9.35 25.04
N LEU A 639 -32.76 -9.63 25.73
CA LEU A 639 -32.69 -10.68 26.75
C LEU A 639 -33.42 -10.27 28.04
N GLY A 640 -33.38 -8.99 28.40
CA GLY A 640 -34.06 -8.44 29.57
C GLY A 640 -35.59 -8.39 29.49
N HIS A 641 -36.18 -8.59 28.29
CA HIS A 641 -37.64 -8.67 28.13
C HIS A 641 -38.20 -10.08 28.34
N LYS A 642 -37.35 -11.10 28.50
CA LYS A 642 -37.76 -12.49 28.79
C LYS A 642 -37.80 -12.83 30.28
N ASP A 643 -37.10 -12.09 31.14
CA ASP A 643 -37.15 -12.27 32.59
C ASP A 643 -37.78 -11.04 33.27
N GLY A 644 -39.05 -11.17 33.62
CA GLY A 644 -39.75 -10.19 34.44
C GLY A 644 -39.18 -10.13 35.85
N GLY A 645 -38.63 -8.97 36.21
CA GLY A 645 -38.50 -8.53 37.61
C GLY A 645 -37.10 -8.13 38.06
N GLY A 646 -36.76 -6.84 37.93
CA GLY A 646 -35.56 -6.30 38.57
C GLY A 646 -35.32 -4.82 38.34
N LYS A 647 -35.63 -4.02 39.37
CA LYS A 647 -35.43 -2.56 39.56
C LYS A 647 -34.49 -1.83 38.58
N GLY A 648 -35.06 -0.83 37.91
CA GLY A 648 -34.37 0.11 37.04
C GLY A 648 -33.22 0.85 37.72
N LYS A 649 -32.09 0.91 37.01
CA LYS A 649 -31.12 2.00 37.14
C LYS A 649 -31.53 3.06 36.13
N ASP A 650 -31.72 4.29 36.60
CA ASP A 650 -31.91 5.46 35.75
C ASP A 650 -30.73 5.56 34.77
N PHE A 651 -31.00 5.25 33.50
CA PHE A 651 -30.17 5.62 32.37
C PHE A 651 -30.88 6.74 31.63
N ALA A 652 -30.14 7.77 31.25
CA ALA A 652 -30.65 8.98 30.61
C ALA A 652 -31.52 8.64 29.39
N GLU A 653 -32.65 9.35 29.27
CA GLU A 653 -33.61 9.20 28.17
C GLU A 653 -32.92 9.30 26.78
N PRO A 654 -33.39 8.53 25.79
CA PRO A 654 -32.88 8.62 24.43
C PRO A 654 -33.12 10.03 23.86
N ILE A 655 -32.07 10.59 23.28
CA ILE A 655 -32.09 11.93 22.69
C ILE A 655 -33.06 11.93 21.50
N SER A 656 -34.02 12.86 21.58
CA SER A 656 -35.07 13.11 20.59
C SER A 656 -34.52 13.35 19.17
N PRO A 657 -35.28 13.06 18.09
CA PRO A 657 -34.84 13.14 16.68
C PRO A 657 -34.40 14.53 16.17
N ASN A 658 -34.38 15.56 17.01
CA ASN A 658 -34.16 16.95 16.63
C ASN A 658 -32.77 17.51 17.00
N THR A 659 -31.76 16.69 17.33
CA THR A 659 -30.43 17.19 17.71
C THR A 659 -29.30 16.86 16.72
N VAL A 660 -29.62 16.68 15.43
CA VAL A 660 -28.62 16.33 14.39
C VAL A 660 -27.88 17.56 13.80
N HIS A 661 -28.02 18.75 14.42
CA HIS A 661 -27.39 19.98 13.94
C HIS A 661 -26.51 20.71 14.97
N ALA A 662 -26.27 20.13 16.16
CA ALA A 662 -25.35 20.74 17.12
C ALA A 662 -23.95 20.11 16.99
N PRO A 663 -22.87 20.91 16.82
CA PRO A 663 -21.52 20.42 17.06
C PRO A 663 -21.40 20.05 18.55
N TRP A 664 -21.05 18.78 18.83
CA TRP A 664 -20.95 18.29 20.20
C TRP A 664 -19.54 18.53 20.74
N ASP A 665 -19.45 19.25 21.85
CA ASP A 665 -18.21 19.52 22.57
C ASP A 665 -17.60 18.22 23.11
N SER A 666 -16.39 17.91 22.63
CA SER A 666 -15.56 16.84 23.15
C SER A 666 -15.22 17.12 24.62
N ARG A 667 -15.80 16.37 25.55
CA ARG A 667 -15.32 16.36 26.94
C ARG A 667 -13.98 15.63 27.01
N THR A 668 -12.93 16.43 26.92
CA THR A 668 -11.58 16.25 27.47
C THR A 668 -11.36 15.01 28.34
N THR A 669 -10.43 14.16 27.89
CA THR A 669 -9.53 13.40 28.79
C THR A 669 -8.11 13.37 28.20
N THR A 670 -7.42 14.51 28.27
CA THR A 670 -5.96 14.52 28.44
C THR A 670 -5.66 14.64 29.93
N PRO A 671 -4.88 13.74 30.55
CA PRO A 671 -4.15 14.08 31.75
C PRO A 671 -2.88 14.82 31.33
N ASN A 672 -2.93 16.15 31.40
CA ASN A 672 -1.72 16.94 31.57
C ASN A 672 -1.12 16.62 32.94
N THR A 673 0.13 16.19 32.98
CA THR A 673 1.02 16.51 34.11
C THR A 673 2.34 17.05 33.58
N SER A 674 2.49 18.33 33.89
CA SER A 674 3.56 19.29 33.66
C SER A 674 4.88 18.89 34.32
N GLN A 675 6.01 19.14 33.65
CA GLN A 675 6.93 20.26 33.95
C GLN A 675 7.83 20.53 32.76
#